data_AF-A0A8J0R178-F1
#
_entry.id   AF-A0A8J0R178-F1
#
_cell.length_a   1.000
_cell.length_b   1.000
_cell.length_c   1.000
_cell.angle_alpha   90.00
_cell.angle_beta   90.00
_cell.angle_gamma   90.00
#
_symmetry.space_group_name_H-M   'P 1'
#
loop_
_entity.id
_entity.type
_entity.pdbx_description
1 polymer ?
#
loop_
_entity_poly.entity_id
_entity_poly.type
_entity_poly.pdbx_seq_one_letter_code
_entity_poly.pdbx_strand_id
1 'polypeptide(L)'
;MGSTGLATLCLPFLLALSLLPLLSLSYSRNGEKITRRQMKANFDYTIRRKIAFRQTSNPNQTCPINLPPDALSLSTVELCNPFLINRECKMCIRVIISLNSTGFRQMHGFHIETLEISTNKYKAFQILKRSRKAPKGNLWWIEYDCLMVTPGQTVSVWLSTVPGCGEEISKTHYLHDRNAKPEFNYTHLPEQRQIAVSLSKGPTAVARLCYDRIICKSLPENATPKFTVTEKAILKYDYLLPCLCIEAYYDFQDSPRNKTCPFESHGDAYGPDFWKTTWSHSNDRMLMKFRSLCMLEPSVSLCQKQNGSCDVIPGANITTNELLEENQFYAWEYEVESVDKDPNLCLKFTVKSWSHVRCPEAGERDWNVKVDMGLFQVHLTIFSHVPATISVSVCMGNIRTVNCEPHTTIQLNETNEVQVFSFLLARGICYKVWRSDVLHAHKYLICPDYSHKHLGLIFLTSFLMVLALVILLYLIYRQIKNIFTAPLWSQTVLLVYSPDSAEYKTLICAFADFLQSILGCEVILDMWDMNTVSQLGILPWFYQKRELVAQRKGSVIIMWTKKSRSMYDQWTSSKLSSYDWKDPVNLFGTAMSCLMKDFNVEEDEKDNLRDYNFVYFEGLCDKHDIPPSMRKISRFCLFKDLYRLVNILQGRTCLSPPCLIKAAAKYLMRRLVRSEKSRGLQRHVELYKQRLPKQG
;
A
#
# COMPACT_ATOMS: atom_id res chain seq x y z
N MET A 1 -20.90 -89.02 -8.08
CA MET A 1 -22.33 -88.76 -8.38
C MET A 1 -22.35 -87.43 -9.13
N GLY A 2 -22.28 -87.38 -10.46
CA GLY A 2 -23.18 -87.89 -11.49
C GLY A 2 -23.36 -86.68 -12.44
N SER A 3 -22.68 -86.67 -13.59
CA SER A 3 -23.22 -87.10 -14.88
C SER A 3 -24.28 -86.12 -15.42
N THR A 4 -23.91 -85.26 -16.38
CA THR A 4 -24.18 -85.38 -17.84
C THR A 4 -25.46 -84.70 -18.32
N GLY A 5 -25.33 -83.91 -19.38
CA GLY A 5 -26.43 -83.36 -20.17
C GLY A 5 -25.91 -82.78 -21.49
N LEU A 6 -25.38 -83.68 -22.32
CA LEU A 6 -24.93 -83.47 -23.70
C LEU A 6 -26.13 -83.68 -24.64
N ALA A 7 -26.26 -82.87 -25.70
CA ALA A 7 -26.84 -83.21 -27.01
C ALA A 7 -27.37 -81.95 -27.73
N THR A 8 -27.25 -81.68 -29.03
CA THR A 8 -26.42 -82.10 -30.17
C THR A 8 -27.01 -81.37 -31.40
N LEU A 9 -26.29 -81.38 -32.53
CA LEU A 9 -26.68 -81.04 -33.92
C LEU A 9 -26.38 -79.58 -34.32
N CYS A 10 -25.65 -79.26 -35.39
CA CYS A 10 -25.25 -80.06 -36.55
C CYS A 10 -24.02 -79.46 -37.27
N LEU A 11 -23.47 -80.29 -38.16
CA LEU A 11 -22.16 -80.30 -38.83
C LEU A 11 -21.78 -79.11 -39.77
N PRO A 12 -20.51 -79.09 -40.25
CA PRO A 12 -19.77 -77.94 -40.76
C PRO A 12 -19.79 -77.79 -42.28
N PHE A 13 -19.31 -76.65 -42.78
CA PHE A 13 -18.89 -76.49 -44.17
C PHE A 13 -17.41 -76.08 -44.24
N LEU A 14 -16.60 -77.06 -44.64
CA LEU A 14 -15.33 -76.88 -45.32
C LEU A 14 -15.56 -76.24 -46.71
N LEU A 15 -14.50 -75.64 -47.25
CA LEU A 15 -14.29 -75.18 -48.64
C LEU A 15 -14.60 -73.70 -48.92
N ALA A 16 -13.54 -72.88 -48.79
CA ALA A 16 -13.26 -71.81 -49.74
C ALA A 16 -11.75 -71.43 -49.69
N LEU A 17 -10.90 -72.41 -50.00
CA LEU A 17 -9.64 -72.13 -50.68
C LEU A 17 -10.00 -71.78 -52.14
N SER A 18 -9.32 -70.79 -52.70
CA SER A 18 -9.53 -70.17 -54.02
C SER A 18 -10.56 -69.05 -54.05
N LEU A 19 -10.04 -67.82 -53.96
CA LEU A 19 -10.38 -66.64 -54.78
C LEU A 19 -9.47 -65.49 -54.31
N LEU A 20 -8.16 -65.66 -54.50
CA LEU A 20 -7.27 -64.51 -54.61
C LEU A 20 -7.52 -63.92 -56.00
N PRO A 21 -8.00 -62.67 -56.14
CA PRO A 21 -7.90 -61.99 -57.41
C PRO A 21 -6.40 -61.82 -57.68
N LEU A 22 -5.93 -62.38 -58.80
CA LEU A 22 -4.66 -62.02 -59.42
C LEU A 22 -4.75 -60.55 -59.86
N LEU A 23 -4.65 -59.64 -58.89
CA LEU A 23 -4.20 -58.29 -59.11
C LEU A 23 -2.74 -58.40 -59.50
N SER A 24 -2.46 -58.21 -60.79
CA SER A 24 -1.13 -57.93 -61.29
C SER A 24 -0.62 -56.66 -60.61
N LEU A 25 0.00 -56.83 -59.45
CA LEU A 25 0.76 -55.80 -58.76
C LEU A 25 1.96 -55.42 -59.65
N SER A 26 1.85 -54.33 -60.41
CA SER A 26 3.01 -53.52 -60.74
C SER A 26 3.42 -52.75 -59.47
N TYR A 27 3.98 -53.46 -58.50
CA TYR A 27 4.52 -52.87 -57.29
C TYR A 27 5.82 -52.14 -57.64
N SER A 28 5.73 -50.83 -57.86
CA SER A 28 6.88 -49.96 -58.07
C SER A 28 7.64 -49.80 -56.75
N ARG A 29 8.69 -50.59 -56.52
CA ARG A 29 9.65 -50.38 -55.42
C ARG A 29 10.49 -49.13 -55.69
N ASN A 30 10.25 -48.08 -54.93
CA ASN A 30 11.16 -46.93 -54.88
C ASN A 30 12.40 -47.29 -54.04
N GLY A 31 13.60 -46.96 -54.53
CA GLY A 31 14.86 -47.16 -53.79
C GLY A 31 15.51 -48.54 -53.94
N GLU A 32 15.14 -49.31 -54.97
CA GLU A 32 15.82 -50.57 -55.26
C GLU A 32 17.29 -50.33 -55.66
N LYS A 33 18.22 -51.11 -55.10
CA LYS A 33 19.64 -51.01 -55.40
C LYS A 33 19.99 -51.92 -56.57
N ILE A 34 20.51 -51.34 -57.65
CA ILE A 34 21.00 -52.06 -58.81
C ILE A 34 22.53 -51.95 -58.89
N THR A 35 23.19 -53.04 -59.26
CA THR A 35 24.66 -53.11 -59.35
C THR A 35 25.18 -52.79 -60.75
N ARG A 36 24.32 -52.89 -61.77
CA ARG A 36 24.66 -52.62 -63.17
C ARG A 36 23.43 -52.13 -63.91
N ARG A 37 23.64 -51.22 -64.87
CA ARG A 37 22.60 -50.81 -65.82
C ARG A 37 22.24 -51.99 -66.71
N GLN A 38 21.02 -52.50 -66.60
CA GLN A 38 20.48 -53.49 -67.52
C GLN A 38 19.22 -52.96 -68.19
N MET A 39 18.87 -53.62 -69.29
CA MET A 39 17.61 -53.40 -69.98
C MET A 39 17.01 -54.77 -70.25
N LYS A 40 15.85 -55.02 -69.65
CA LYS A 40 15.12 -56.26 -69.78
C LYS A 40 13.94 -56.01 -70.71
N ALA A 41 13.73 -56.91 -71.65
CA ALA A 41 12.57 -56.89 -72.53
C ALA A 41 12.13 -58.31 -72.79
N ASN A 42 10.83 -58.52 -73.00
CA ASN A 42 10.28 -59.83 -73.35
C ASN A 42 10.39 -60.18 -74.85
N PHE A 43 11.19 -59.40 -75.61
CA PHE A 43 11.46 -59.58 -77.03
C PHE A 43 12.91 -59.19 -77.37
N ASP A 44 13.44 -59.73 -78.49
CA ASP A 44 14.75 -59.33 -79.02
C ASP A 44 14.72 -57.89 -79.52
N TYR A 45 15.59 -57.04 -78.98
CA TYR A 45 15.58 -55.61 -79.25
C TYR A 45 16.89 -55.09 -79.83
N THR A 46 16.81 -53.90 -80.43
CA THR A 46 17.92 -53.06 -80.89
C THR A 46 17.63 -51.63 -80.47
N ILE A 47 18.65 -50.92 -79.96
CA ILE A 47 18.50 -49.53 -79.51
C ILE A 47 19.14 -48.62 -80.56
N ARG A 48 18.39 -47.65 -81.06
CA ARG A 48 18.91 -46.57 -81.89
C ARG A 48 19.07 -45.31 -81.06
N ARG A 49 20.32 -44.88 -80.87
CA ARG A 49 20.71 -43.64 -80.18
C ARG A 49 21.16 -42.63 -81.25
N LYS A 50 20.79 -41.35 -81.10
CA LYS A 50 20.92 -40.25 -82.09
C LYS A 50 19.78 -40.21 -83.12
N ILE A 51 18.59 -39.87 -82.65
CA ILE A 51 17.45 -39.53 -83.50
C ILE A 51 17.18 -38.05 -83.24
N ALA A 52 17.56 -37.20 -84.19
CA ALA A 52 17.37 -35.76 -84.07
C ALA A 52 15.94 -35.33 -84.46
N PHE A 53 15.26 -36.13 -85.29
CA PHE A 53 13.93 -35.81 -85.79
C PHE A 53 13.06 -37.07 -85.97
N ARG A 54 11.77 -36.90 -85.68
CA ARG A 54 10.70 -37.90 -85.78
C ARG A 54 10.56 -38.35 -87.25
N GLN A 55 10.48 -39.66 -87.48
CA GLN A 55 9.91 -40.15 -88.74
C GLN A 55 8.40 -39.93 -88.67
N THR A 56 7.90 -38.97 -89.43
CA THR A 56 6.47 -38.63 -89.53
C THR A 56 5.67 -39.88 -89.89
N SER A 57 4.56 -40.10 -89.19
CA SER A 57 3.62 -41.17 -89.50
C SER A 57 3.18 -41.03 -90.96
N ASN A 58 3.04 -42.16 -91.64
CA ASN A 58 2.48 -42.19 -92.99
C ASN A 58 1.03 -41.67 -92.90
N PRO A 59 0.61 -40.64 -93.66
CA PRO A 59 -0.72 -40.01 -93.52
C PRO A 59 -1.91 -40.98 -93.75
N ASN A 60 -1.66 -42.17 -94.31
CA ASN A 60 -2.67 -43.21 -94.54
C ASN A 60 -2.76 -44.28 -93.43
N GLN A 61 -2.04 -44.12 -92.31
CA GLN A 61 -2.03 -45.11 -91.22
C GLN A 61 -3.12 -44.78 -90.16
N THR A 62 -4.28 -45.43 -90.26
CA THR A 62 -5.36 -45.33 -89.26
C THR A 62 -4.99 -46.08 -87.98
N CYS A 63 -4.86 -45.35 -86.88
CA CYS A 63 -4.59 -45.89 -85.55
C CYS A 63 -5.90 -46.16 -84.81
N PRO A 64 -6.22 -47.42 -84.46
CA PRO A 64 -7.51 -47.73 -83.86
C PRO A 64 -7.59 -47.43 -82.36
N ILE A 65 -6.45 -47.25 -81.65
CA ILE A 65 -6.40 -47.12 -80.17
C ILE A 65 -5.24 -46.19 -79.76
N ASN A 66 -5.49 -45.28 -78.81
CA ASN A 66 -4.46 -44.45 -78.15
C ASN A 66 -3.66 -45.26 -77.12
N LEU A 67 -2.43 -44.84 -76.79
CA LEU A 67 -1.70 -45.50 -75.72
C LEU A 67 -2.42 -45.28 -74.36
N PRO A 68 -2.58 -46.32 -73.52
CA PRO A 68 -3.20 -46.18 -72.21
C PRO A 68 -2.23 -45.49 -71.23
N PRO A 69 -2.71 -44.63 -70.31
CA PRO A 69 -1.85 -43.85 -69.40
C PRO A 69 -0.97 -44.70 -68.48
N ASP A 70 -1.37 -45.95 -68.22
CA ASP A 70 -0.61 -46.93 -67.43
C ASP A 70 0.50 -47.63 -68.23
N ALA A 71 0.59 -47.38 -69.55
CA ALA A 71 1.64 -47.97 -70.39
C ALA A 71 3.04 -47.50 -70.01
N LEU A 72 3.17 -46.34 -69.36
CA LEU A 72 4.43 -45.78 -68.88
C LEU A 72 4.39 -45.70 -67.36
N SER A 73 5.39 -46.21 -66.67
CA SER A 73 5.59 -46.00 -65.23
C SER A 73 7.05 -45.64 -64.93
N LEU A 74 7.23 -44.71 -64.00
CA LEU A 74 8.52 -44.15 -63.62
C LEU A 74 8.74 -44.42 -62.14
N SER A 75 9.95 -44.85 -61.78
CA SER A 75 10.34 -45.08 -60.39
C SER A 75 11.80 -44.69 -60.14
N THR A 76 12.18 -44.43 -58.89
CA THR A 76 13.55 -44.03 -58.55
C THR A 76 14.37 -45.24 -58.10
N VAL A 77 15.59 -45.37 -58.63
CA VAL A 77 16.49 -46.51 -58.42
C VAL A 77 17.92 -46.02 -58.16
N GLU A 78 18.67 -46.78 -57.36
CA GLU A 78 20.05 -46.47 -57.00
C GLU A 78 21.04 -47.36 -57.74
N LEU A 79 21.89 -46.77 -58.57
CA LEU A 79 23.02 -47.44 -59.21
C LEU A 79 24.25 -47.39 -58.30
N CYS A 80 24.49 -48.50 -57.60
CA CYS A 80 25.64 -48.69 -56.71
C CYS A 80 26.72 -49.55 -57.40
N ASN A 81 27.99 -49.13 -57.38
CA ASN A 81 29.06 -49.97 -57.92
C ASN A 81 29.55 -50.96 -56.84
N PRO A 82 29.44 -52.29 -57.05
CA PRO A 82 29.82 -53.27 -56.04
C PRO A 82 31.31 -53.29 -55.67
N PHE A 83 32.20 -52.73 -56.50
CA PHE A 83 33.65 -52.74 -56.28
C PHE A 83 34.21 -51.49 -55.59
N LEU A 84 33.37 -50.49 -55.28
CA LEU A 84 33.80 -49.23 -54.68
C LEU A 84 32.96 -48.93 -53.43
N ILE A 85 33.42 -49.45 -52.29
CA ILE A 85 32.74 -49.43 -50.98
C ILE A 85 32.52 -47.98 -50.46
N ASN A 86 33.27 -46.99 -50.96
CA ASN A 86 33.24 -45.60 -50.49
C ASN A 86 32.79 -44.57 -51.55
N ARG A 87 32.14 -44.96 -52.65
CA ARG A 87 31.55 -43.99 -53.60
C ARG A 87 30.03 -43.97 -53.51
N GLU A 88 29.48 -42.76 -53.47
CA GLU A 88 28.05 -42.49 -53.46
C GLU A 88 27.33 -43.18 -54.63
N CYS A 89 26.27 -43.92 -54.33
CA CYS A 89 25.40 -44.51 -55.35
C CYS A 89 24.74 -43.40 -56.17
N LYS A 90 24.69 -43.56 -57.49
CA LYS A 90 24.06 -42.58 -58.37
C LYS A 90 22.58 -42.88 -58.49
N MET A 91 21.74 -41.88 -58.22
CA MET A 91 20.30 -42.03 -58.48
C MET A 91 19.98 -41.92 -59.97
N CYS A 92 19.00 -42.70 -60.39
CA CYS A 92 18.45 -42.63 -61.73
C CYS A 92 16.98 -43.04 -61.73
N ILE A 93 16.31 -42.74 -62.84
CA ILE A 93 14.91 -43.07 -63.03
C ILE A 93 14.82 -44.40 -63.79
N ARG A 94 14.12 -45.38 -63.23
CA ARG A 94 13.71 -46.58 -63.95
C ARG A 94 12.45 -46.29 -64.73
N VAL A 95 12.46 -46.71 -65.99
CA VAL A 95 11.34 -46.55 -66.92
C VAL A 95 10.80 -47.95 -67.22
N ILE A 96 9.55 -48.20 -66.84
CA ILE A 96 8.85 -49.45 -67.13
C ILE A 96 7.76 -49.14 -68.15
N ILE A 97 7.78 -49.88 -69.25
CA ILE A 97 6.78 -49.79 -70.31
C ILE A 97 6.05 -51.12 -70.40
N SER A 98 4.73 -51.07 -70.29
CA SER A 98 3.86 -52.24 -70.38
C SER A 98 2.67 -51.93 -71.29
N LEU A 99 2.71 -52.44 -72.52
CA LEU A 99 1.66 -52.19 -73.51
C LEU A 99 1.08 -53.51 -74.02
N ASN A 100 -0.24 -53.63 -74.00
CA ASN A 100 -0.94 -54.71 -74.70
C ASN A 100 -1.11 -54.33 -76.18
N SER A 101 -0.52 -55.09 -77.09
CA SER A 101 -0.54 -54.80 -78.53
C SER A 101 -1.84 -55.19 -79.23
N THR A 102 -2.87 -55.62 -78.51
CA THR A 102 -4.22 -55.83 -79.06
C THR A 102 -4.74 -54.51 -79.65
N GLY A 103 -4.68 -54.37 -80.98
CA GLY A 103 -5.08 -53.16 -81.72
C GLY A 103 -3.95 -52.47 -82.51
N PHE A 104 -2.68 -52.71 -82.17
CA PHE A 104 -1.55 -52.11 -82.89
C PHE A 104 -1.06 -53.03 -84.02
N ARG A 105 -1.58 -52.84 -85.24
CA ARG A 105 -1.11 -53.58 -86.43
C ARG A 105 0.24 -53.00 -86.89
N GLN A 106 1.26 -53.87 -87.02
CA GLN A 106 2.61 -53.52 -87.48
C GLN A 106 3.49 -52.69 -86.51
N MET A 107 3.34 -52.89 -85.19
CA MET A 107 4.23 -52.27 -84.22
C MET A 107 5.66 -52.86 -84.29
N HIS A 108 6.65 -51.99 -84.44
CA HIS A 108 8.07 -52.34 -84.49
C HIS A 108 8.83 -51.95 -83.21
N GLY A 109 8.30 -51.06 -82.38
CA GLY A 109 9.01 -50.63 -81.17
C GLY A 109 8.41 -49.41 -80.50
N PHE A 110 9.20 -48.80 -79.62
CA PHE A 110 8.86 -47.60 -78.86
C PHE A 110 9.88 -46.49 -79.11
N HIS A 111 9.40 -45.26 -79.13
CA HIS A 111 10.19 -44.04 -79.17
C HIS A 111 10.00 -43.31 -77.84
N ILE A 112 11.12 -43.02 -77.18
CA ILE A 112 11.15 -42.43 -75.84
C ILE A 112 11.91 -41.12 -75.92
N GLU A 113 11.30 -40.07 -75.41
CA GLU A 113 11.90 -38.74 -75.29
C GLU A 113 11.97 -38.35 -73.82
N THR A 114 13.04 -37.68 -73.42
CA THR A 114 13.27 -37.26 -72.05
C THR A 114 13.76 -35.82 -72.04
N LEU A 115 13.13 -34.97 -71.26
CA LEU A 115 13.51 -33.57 -71.05
C LEU A 115 13.70 -33.32 -69.57
N GLU A 116 14.88 -32.83 -69.22
CA GLU A 116 15.13 -32.26 -67.91
C GLU A 116 14.73 -30.79 -67.91
N ILE A 117 13.67 -30.44 -67.18
CA ILE A 117 12.98 -29.14 -67.32
C ILE A 117 13.91 -27.96 -67.00
N SER A 118 14.72 -28.05 -65.93
CA SER A 118 15.53 -26.90 -65.51
C SER A 118 16.87 -26.77 -66.25
N THR A 119 17.47 -27.86 -66.72
CA THR A 119 18.75 -27.81 -67.45
C THR A 119 18.58 -27.89 -68.96
N ASN A 120 17.34 -28.03 -69.43
CA ASN A 120 16.97 -28.17 -70.85
C ASN A 120 17.74 -29.30 -71.56
N LYS A 121 18.09 -30.37 -70.83
CA LYS A 121 18.78 -31.53 -71.41
C LYS A 121 17.75 -32.46 -72.04
N TYR A 122 17.75 -32.49 -73.37
CA TYR A 122 16.91 -33.38 -74.16
C TYR A 122 17.68 -34.64 -74.60
N LYS A 123 17.03 -35.81 -74.51
CA LYS A 123 17.51 -37.07 -75.08
C LYS A 123 16.36 -37.83 -75.70
N ALA A 124 16.59 -38.42 -76.88
CA ALA A 124 15.64 -39.31 -77.54
C ALA A 124 16.31 -40.59 -78.00
N PHE A 125 15.59 -41.71 -77.89
CA PHE A 125 16.05 -43.01 -78.34
C PHE A 125 14.88 -43.93 -78.71
N GLN A 126 15.13 -44.83 -79.66
CA GLN A 126 14.15 -45.84 -80.07
C GLN A 126 14.60 -47.23 -79.65
N ILE A 127 13.63 -48.03 -79.22
CA ILE A 127 13.78 -49.44 -78.92
C ILE A 127 12.98 -50.20 -79.97
N LEU A 128 13.68 -50.83 -80.90
CA LEU A 128 13.08 -51.54 -82.03
C LEU A 128 13.26 -53.05 -81.86
N LYS A 129 12.24 -53.80 -82.23
CA LYS A 129 12.26 -55.26 -82.30
C LYS A 129 13.20 -55.73 -83.41
N ARG A 130 14.11 -56.64 -83.08
CA ARG A 130 15.12 -57.22 -83.99
C ARG A 130 14.61 -58.43 -84.76
N SER A 131 13.81 -59.27 -84.10
CA SER A 131 13.33 -60.55 -84.63
C SER A 131 12.02 -60.39 -85.41
N ARG A 132 11.74 -61.27 -86.39
CA ARG A 132 10.41 -61.34 -87.03
C ARG A 132 9.37 -62.09 -86.19
N LYS A 133 9.79 -62.88 -85.19
CA LYS A 133 8.89 -63.63 -84.30
C LYS A 133 8.14 -62.67 -83.36
N ALA A 134 6.83 -62.85 -83.18
CA ALA A 134 6.05 -62.07 -82.22
C ALA A 134 6.62 -62.21 -80.79
N PRO A 135 6.48 -61.20 -79.90
CA PRO A 135 6.75 -61.38 -78.48
C PRO A 135 5.98 -62.59 -77.93
N LYS A 136 6.41 -63.16 -76.81
CA LYS A 136 5.62 -64.20 -76.13
C LYS A 136 4.30 -63.58 -75.63
N GLY A 137 3.23 -63.71 -76.42
CA GLY A 137 1.92 -63.12 -76.17
C GLY A 137 1.75 -61.70 -76.74
N ASN A 138 0.59 -61.08 -76.46
CA ASN A 138 0.26 -59.72 -76.90
C ASN A 138 0.86 -58.62 -76.00
N LEU A 139 1.58 -58.98 -74.94
CA LEU A 139 2.18 -58.00 -74.03
C LEU A 139 3.57 -57.60 -74.52
N TRP A 140 3.82 -56.31 -74.64
CA TRP A 140 5.15 -55.72 -74.81
C TRP A 140 5.60 -55.15 -73.48
N TRP A 141 6.69 -55.69 -72.94
CA TRP A 141 7.22 -55.29 -71.65
C TRP A 141 8.69 -54.93 -71.76
N ILE A 142 9.04 -53.74 -71.25
CA ILE A 142 10.39 -53.21 -71.21
C ILE A 142 10.64 -52.62 -69.82
N GLU A 143 11.77 -52.99 -69.22
CA GLU A 143 12.31 -52.37 -68.02
C GLU A 143 13.67 -51.78 -68.36
N TYR A 144 13.78 -50.46 -68.30
CA TYR A 144 15.02 -49.72 -68.46
C TYR A 144 15.46 -49.19 -67.10
N ASP A 145 16.49 -49.82 -66.53
CA ASP A 145 16.81 -49.68 -65.10
C ASP A 145 17.26 -48.29 -64.66
N CYS A 146 17.90 -47.51 -65.55
CA CYS A 146 18.63 -46.33 -65.12
C CYS A 146 18.77 -45.25 -66.21
N LEU A 147 17.82 -44.33 -66.24
CA LEU A 147 17.91 -43.05 -66.94
C LEU A 147 18.68 -42.06 -66.07
N MET A 148 19.88 -41.68 -66.54
CA MET A 148 20.74 -40.74 -65.83
C MET A 148 20.17 -39.33 -65.93
N VAL A 149 19.80 -38.80 -64.77
CA VAL A 149 19.20 -37.49 -64.55
C VAL A 149 19.97 -36.82 -63.41
N THR A 150 20.14 -35.50 -63.46
CA THR A 150 20.78 -34.77 -62.36
C THR A 150 19.84 -34.69 -61.14
N PRO A 151 20.29 -35.01 -59.92
CA PRO A 151 19.46 -34.87 -58.71
C PRO A 151 18.91 -33.44 -58.56
N GLY A 152 17.73 -33.30 -57.96
CA GLY A 152 17.04 -32.02 -57.78
C GLY A 152 16.29 -31.51 -59.01
N GLN A 153 15.99 -32.38 -59.97
CA GLN A 153 15.42 -32.01 -61.27
C GLN A 153 14.10 -32.71 -61.55
N THR A 154 13.19 -31.99 -62.21
CA THR A 154 11.97 -32.58 -62.78
C THR A 154 12.25 -33.04 -64.20
N VAL A 155 12.00 -34.33 -64.46
CA VAL A 155 12.13 -34.92 -65.79
C VAL A 155 10.77 -35.28 -66.32
N SER A 156 10.48 -34.84 -67.54
CA SER A 156 9.34 -35.30 -68.32
C SER A 156 9.80 -36.39 -69.29
N VAL A 157 9.11 -37.52 -69.28
CA VAL A 157 9.35 -38.67 -70.18
C VAL A 157 8.13 -38.85 -71.07
N TRP A 158 8.33 -38.76 -72.38
CA TRP A 158 7.31 -39.02 -73.39
C TRP A 158 7.51 -40.39 -74.03
N LEU A 159 6.41 -41.08 -74.27
CA LEU A 159 6.35 -42.40 -74.89
C LEU A 159 5.44 -42.39 -76.11
N SER A 160 5.95 -42.89 -77.23
CA SER A 160 5.19 -43.15 -78.45
C SER A 160 5.59 -44.50 -79.09
N THR A 161 4.75 -45.03 -79.98
CA THR A 161 5.03 -46.26 -80.73
C THR A 161 5.85 -45.99 -82.00
N VAL A 162 6.47 -47.02 -82.57
CA VAL A 162 7.11 -46.98 -83.90
C VAL A 162 6.44 -48.02 -84.81
N PRO A 163 5.79 -47.63 -85.93
CA PRO A 163 5.52 -46.24 -86.35
C PRO A 163 4.60 -45.51 -85.36
N GLY A 164 4.68 -44.18 -85.37
CA GLY A 164 3.92 -43.31 -84.45
C GLY A 164 2.41 -43.53 -84.61
N CYS A 165 1.74 -43.88 -83.52
CA CYS A 165 0.32 -44.22 -83.53
C CYS A 165 -0.38 -43.68 -82.28
N GLY A 166 -1.39 -42.83 -82.46
CA GLY A 166 -2.12 -42.16 -81.37
C GLY A 166 -1.37 -40.99 -80.73
N GLU A 167 -1.95 -40.45 -79.65
CA GLU A 167 -1.33 -39.42 -78.81
C GLU A 167 -0.19 -40.00 -77.96
N GLU A 168 0.86 -39.19 -77.75
CA GLU A 168 1.97 -39.54 -76.88
C GLU A 168 1.58 -39.42 -75.40
N ILE A 169 2.13 -40.31 -74.58
CA ILE A 169 1.94 -40.23 -73.13
C ILE A 169 3.16 -39.56 -72.53
N SER A 170 2.94 -38.52 -71.74
CA SER A 170 3.97 -37.91 -70.91
C SER A 170 3.76 -38.24 -69.44
N LYS A 171 4.83 -38.60 -68.72
CA LYS A 171 4.85 -38.61 -67.25
C LYS A 171 6.02 -37.78 -66.73
N THR A 172 5.75 -36.96 -65.73
CA THR A 172 6.76 -36.16 -65.03
C THR A 172 7.16 -36.85 -63.73
N HIS A 173 8.46 -36.86 -63.43
CA HIS A 173 9.01 -37.42 -62.19
C HIS A 173 10.11 -36.51 -61.65
N TYR A 174 10.05 -36.17 -60.36
CA TYR A 174 11.09 -35.39 -59.69
C TYR A 174 12.14 -36.32 -59.08
N LEU A 175 13.40 -36.13 -59.44
CA LEU A 175 14.51 -36.87 -58.85
C LEU A 175 14.99 -36.15 -57.58
N HIS A 176 14.65 -36.68 -56.41
CA HIS A 176 15.08 -36.12 -55.13
C HIS A 176 16.60 -36.18 -54.98
N ASP A 177 17.19 -35.09 -54.46
CA ASP A 177 18.58 -35.09 -54.00
C ASP A 177 18.61 -35.49 -52.52
N ARG A 178 19.28 -36.60 -52.21
CA ARG A 178 19.41 -37.13 -50.83
C ARG A 178 20.32 -36.31 -49.94
N ASN A 179 21.15 -35.43 -50.51
CA ASN A 179 22.04 -34.58 -49.74
C ASN A 179 21.46 -33.17 -49.58
N ALA A 180 20.46 -32.81 -50.38
CA ALA A 180 19.84 -31.49 -50.33
C ALA A 180 18.96 -31.33 -49.08
N LYS A 181 19.19 -30.24 -48.37
CA LYS A 181 18.38 -29.77 -47.24
C LYS A 181 17.48 -28.63 -47.70
N PRO A 182 16.28 -28.47 -47.11
CA PRO A 182 15.46 -27.29 -47.38
C PRO A 182 16.11 -26.04 -46.80
N GLU A 183 16.32 -25.03 -47.64
CA GLU A 183 16.69 -23.67 -47.23
C GLU A 183 15.42 -22.89 -46.95
N PHE A 184 15.25 -22.45 -45.70
CA PHE A 184 14.06 -21.74 -45.24
C PHE A 184 14.42 -20.44 -44.52
N ASN A 185 13.53 -19.47 -44.64
CA ASN A 185 13.55 -18.23 -43.87
C ASN A 185 12.42 -18.24 -42.86
N TYR A 186 12.60 -17.55 -41.73
CA TYR A 186 11.60 -17.47 -40.67
C TYR A 186 11.35 -16.03 -40.24
N THR A 187 10.13 -15.77 -39.77
CA THR A 187 9.72 -14.49 -39.14
C THR A 187 9.04 -14.78 -37.83
N HIS A 188 9.51 -14.14 -36.75
CA HIS A 188 8.95 -14.28 -35.41
C HIS A 188 7.82 -13.26 -35.18
N LEU A 189 6.68 -13.75 -34.69
CA LEU A 189 5.48 -12.97 -34.38
C LEU A 189 5.15 -13.12 -32.88
N PRO A 190 5.76 -12.29 -32.02
CA PRO A 190 5.68 -12.46 -30.56
C PRO A 190 4.26 -12.27 -30.00
N GLU A 191 3.49 -11.32 -30.53
CA GLU A 191 2.12 -11.02 -30.06
C GLU A 191 1.17 -12.23 -30.16
N GLN A 192 1.41 -13.10 -31.14
CA GLN A 192 0.57 -14.27 -31.41
C GLN A 192 1.24 -15.58 -31.01
N ARG A 193 2.44 -15.53 -30.40
CA ARG A 193 3.31 -16.67 -30.08
C ARG A 193 3.51 -17.61 -31.27
N GLN A 194 3.84 -17.02 -32.42
CA GLN A 194 3.94 -17.74 -33.69
C GLN A 194 5.27 -17.51 -34.40
N ILE A 195 5.68 -18.49 -35.18
CA ILE A 195 6.81 -18.43 -36.10
C ILE A 195 6.29 -18.82 -37.48
N ALA A 196 6.40 -17.91 -38.44
CA ALA A 196 6.08 -18.19 -39.83
C ALA A 196 7.36 -18.59 -40.57
N VAL A 197 7.32 -19.74 -41.24
CA VAL A 197 8.42 -20.33 -42.00
C VAL A 197 8.08 -20.31 -43.48
N SER A 198 9.05 -19.92 -44.30
CA SER A 198 8.92 -19.80 -45.77
C SER A 198 10.06 -20.53 -46.46
N LEU A 199 9.76 -21.25 -47.54
CA LEU A 199 10.74 -22.04 -48.28
C LEU A 199 11.35 -21.20 -49.39
N SER A 200 12.68 -21.13 -49.48
CA SER A 200 13.37 -20.33 -50.50
C SER A 200 13.32 -21.00 -51.87
N LYS A 201 13.58 -22.32 -51.92
CA LYS A 201 13.64 -23.15 -53.13
C LYS A 201 13.33 -24.60 -52.77
N GLY A 202 12.87 -25.37 -53.76
CA GLY A 202 12.69 -26.83 -53.65
C GLY A 202 11.23 -27.28 -53.69
N PRO A 203 10.98 -28.60 -53.59
CA PRO A 203 9.64 -29.18 -53.56
C PRO A 203 8.96 -28.93 -52.20
N THR A 204 7.76 -29.48 -52.01
CA THR A 204 7.02 -29.41 -50.76
C THR A 204 7.86 -29.85 -49.56
N ALA A 205 7.91 -29.01 -48.53
CA ALA A 205 8.60 -29.25 -47.28
C ALA A 205 7.63 -29.33 -46.11
N VAL A 206 8.10 -29.92 -45.02
CA VAL A 206 7.41 -30.03 -43.75
C VAL A 206 8.25 -29.32 -42.70
N ALA A 207 7.63 -28.46 -41.91
CA ALA A 207 8.28 -27.75 -40.82
C ALA A 207 7.63 -28.12 -39.49
N ARG A 208 8.44 -28.14 -38.43
CA ARG A 208 7.99 -28.35 -37.06
C ARG A 208 8.85 -27.59 -36.07
N LEU A 209 8.26 -27.27 -34.92
CA LEU A 209 8.97 -26.74 -33.76
C LEU A 209 9.31 -27.86 -32.79
N CYS A 210 10.45 -27.71 -32.13
CA CYS A 210 10.85 -28.56 -31.01
C CYS A 210 11.79 -27.81 -30.07
N TYR A 211 11.85 -28.26 -28.82
CA TYR A 211 12.90 -27.87 -27.89
C TYR A 211 14.12 -28.77 -28.12
N ASP A 212 15.30 -28.17 -28.22
CA ASP A 212 16.55 -28.85 -28.56
C ASP A 212 16.83 -29.97 -27.55
N ARG A 213 16.80 -31.19 -28.09
CA ARG A 213 17.21 -32.43 -27.46
C ARG A 213 17.90 -33.28 -28.54
N ILE A 214 18.50 -34.39 -28.12
CA ILE A 214 19.12 -35.38 -29.01
C ILE A 214 18.21 -35.72 -30.21
N ILE A 215 16.89 -35.74 -30.01
CA ILE A 215 15.89 -35.93 -31.08
C ILE A 215 14.81 -34.86 -30.96
N CYS A 216 14.61 -34.11 -32.05
CA CYS A 216 13.50 -33.16 -32.20
C CYS A 216 12.17 -33.93 -32.26
N LYS A 217 11.37 -33.86 -31.19
CA LYS A 217 9.97 -34.34 -31.18
C LYS A 217 9.07 -33.12 -31.40
N SER A 218 8.09 -33.24 -32.29
CA SER A 218 7.12 -32.17 -32.53
C SER A 218 6.37 -31.85 -31.24
N LEU A 219 6.14 -30.57 -30.96
CA LEU A 219 5.24 -30.16 -29.88
C LEU A 219 3.85 -30.82 -30.08
N PRO A 220 3.21 -31.30 -29.01
CA PRO A 220 1.98 -32.10 -29.08
C PRO A 220 0.79 -31.37 -29.74
N GLU A 221 0.77 -30.03 -29.69
CA GLU A 221 -0.30 -29.22 -30.30
C GLU A 221 -0.04 -28.80 -31.75
N ASN A 222 1.14 -29.09 -32.31
CA ASN A 222 1.45 -28.68 -33.68
C ASN A 222 1.19 -29.82 -34.67
N ALA A 223 0.16 -29.65 -35.51
CA ALA A 223 0.17 -30.27 -36.82
C ALA A 223 1.49 -29.91 -37.51
N THR A 224 2.13 -30.84 -38.22
CA THR A 224 3.33 -30.56 -39.02
C THR A 224 2.88 -30.06 -40.40
N PRO A 225 2.71 -28.73 -40.62
CA PRO A 225 2.19 -28.21 -41.88
C PRO A 225 3.13 -28.57 -43.03
N LYS A 226 2.53 -29.03 -44.12
CA LYS A 226 3.19 -29.11 -45.42
C LYS A 226 3.09 -27.74 -46.08
N PHE A 227 4.18 -27.24 -46.63
CA PHE A 227 4.24 -25.93 -47.27
C PHE A 227 5.13 -25.96 -48.51
N THR A 228 4.84 -25.07 -49.44
CA THR A 228 5.55 -24.91 -50.71
C THR A 228 6.25 -23.55 -50.75
N VAL A 229 7.00 -23.26 -51.83
CA VAL A 229 7.70 -21.97 -52.00
C VAL A 229 6.74 -20.76 -51.95
N THR A 230 5.49 -20.93 -52.38
CA THR A 230 4.47 -19.88 -52.39
C THR A 230 3.75 -19.70 -51.04
N GLU A 231 3.82 -20.68 -50.16
CA GLU A 231 3.04 -20.74 -48.92
C GLU A 231 3.94 -20.60 -47.69
N LYS A 232 3.37 -20.06 -46.61
CA LYS A 232 4.06 -19.96 -45.31
C LYS A 232 3.46 -20.97 -44.33
N ALA A 233 4.32 -21.72 -43.65
CA ALA A 233 3.93 -22.56 -42.53
C ALA A 233 3.89 -21.73 -41.25
N ILE A 234 2.75 -21.70 -40.56
CA ILE A 234 2.58 -21.02 -39.27
C ILE A 234 2.70 -22.06 -38.15
N LEU A 235 3.63 -21.86 -37.24
CA LEU A 235 3.91 -22.75 -36.12
C LEU A 235 3.73 -22.01 -34.79
N LYS A 236 3.01 -22.59 -33.83
CA LYS A 236 2.75 -21.99 -32.51
C LYS A 236 3.68 -22.59 -31.44
N TYR A 237 4.06 -21.78 -30.46
CA TYR A 237 4.88 -22.22 -29.33
C TYR A 237 4.26 -21.82 -27.99
N ASP A 238 4.48 -22.68 -26.98
CA ASP A 238 3.96 -22.45 -25.62
C ASP A 238 4.89 -21.57 -24.79
N TYR A 239 6.20 -21.87 -24.85
CA TYR A 239 7.26 -21.22 -24.09
C TYR A 239 8.35 -20.70 -25.03
N LEU A 240 8.72 -19.43 -24.87
CA LEU A 240 9.85 -18.88 -25.60
C LEU A 240 11.15 -19.20 -24.85
N LEU A 241 11.89 -20.21 -25.33
CA LEU A 241 13.08 -20.73 -24.67
C LEU A 241 14.31 -20.74 -25.61
N PRO A 242 15.55 -20.68 -25.09
CA PRO A 242 16.75 -20.61 -25.92
C PRO A 242 16.99 -21.88 -26.76
N CYS A 243 16.47 -23.02 -26.30
CA CYS A 243 16.51 -24.28 -27.05
C CYS A 243 15.36 -24.43 -28.06
N LEU A 244 14.50 -23.42 -28.27
CA LEU A 244 13.43 -23.51 -29.27
C LEU A 244 14.04 -23.49 -30.68
N CYS A 245 13.87 -24.58 -31.43
CA CYS A 245 14.42 -24.76 -32.76
C CYS A 245 13.33 -25.04 -33.79
N ILE A 246 13.62 -24.62 -35.02
CA ILE A 246 12.82 -24.88 -36.21
C ILE A 246 13.53 -26.00 -36.97
N GLU A 247 12.81 -27.09 -37.24
CA GLU A 247 13.30 -28.17 -38.08
C GLU A 247 12.44 -28.30 -39.33
N ALA A 248 13.09 -28.29 -40.50
CA ALA A 248 12.44 -28.47 -41.79
C ALA A 248 13.07 -29.63 -42.57
N TYR A 249 12.25 -30.40 -43.28
CA TYR A 249 12.67 -31.48 -44.17
C TYR A 249 11.71 -31.59 -45.35
N TYR A 250 12.15 -32.14 -46.47
CA TYR A 250 11.27 -32.36 -47.63
C TYR A 250 10.32 -33.53 -47.37
N ASP A 251 9.14 -33.50 -47.99
CA ASP A 251 8.09 -34.52 -47.83
C ASP A 251 8.39 -35.81 -48.60
N PHE A 252 9.52 -36.45 -48.30
CA PHE A 252 9.88 -37.77 -48.81
C PHE A 252 10.66 -38.58 -47.76
N GLN A 253 10.69 -39.89 -47.96
CA GLN A 253 11.29 -40.83 -47.02
C GLN A 253 12.80 -40.58 -46.88
N ASP A 254 13.28 -40.53 -45.62
CA ASP A 254 14.68 -40.30 -45.27
C ASP A 254 15.27 -38.98 -45.79
N SER A 255 14.44 -37.94 -45.95
CA SER A 255 14.94 -36.58 -46.24
C SER A 255 15.88 -36.08 -45.14
N PRO A 256 17.04 -35.51 -45.50
CA PRO A 256 17.85 -34.74 -44.56
C PRO A 256 17.04 -33.64 -43.89
N ARG A 257 17.28 -33.45 -42.60
CA ARG A 257 16.65 -32.41 -41.79
C ARG A 257 17.59 -31.21 -41.71
N ASN A 258 17.04 -30.02 -41.89
CA ASN A 258 17.70 -28.76 -41.58
C ASN A 258 17.13 -28.20 -40.29
N LYS A 259 17.99 -27.93 -39.31
CA LYS A 259 17.58 -27.45 -37.99
C LYS A 259 18.30 -26.14 -37.69
N THR A 260 17.54 -25.16 -37.22
CA THR A 260 18.06 -23.85 -36.83
C THR A 260 17.44 -23.44 -35.51
N CYS A 261 18.26 -22.98 -34.56
CA CYS A 261 17.85 -22.56 -33.21
C CYS A 261 18.10 -21.06 -33.06
N PRO A 262 17.15 -20.20 -33.49
CA PRO A 262 17.42 -18.77 -33.60
C PRO A 262 17.48 -18.08 -32.23
N PHE A 263 16.83 -18.62 -31.20
CA PHE A 263 16.66 -17.96 -29.91
C PHE A 263 17.80 -18.19 -28.91
N GLU A 264 18.84 -18.95 -29.28
CA GLU A 264 19.94 -19.29 -28.36
C GLU A 264 20.74 -18.06 -27.87
N SER A 265 20.83 -17.03 -28.71
CA SER A 265 21.51 -15.76 -28.43
C SER A 265 20.56 -14.59 -28.14
N HIS A 266 19.25 -14.81 -28.25
CA HIS A 266 18.25 -13.75 -28.06
C HIS A 266 17.90 -13.59 -26.58
N GLY A 267 17.98 -12.35 -26.07
CA GLY A 267 17.70 -12.04 -24.67
C GLY A 267 16.27 -12.37 -24.22
N ASP A 268 15.30 -12.20 -25.11
CA ASP A 268 13.87 -12.44 -24.83
C ASP A 268 13.57 -13.91 -24.45
N ALA A 269 14.41 -14.84 -24.90
CA ALA A 269 14.30 -16.26 -24.56
C ALA A 269 14.73 -16.58 -23.12
N TYR A 270 15.46 -15.67 -22.46
CA TYR A 270 15.87 -15.74 -21.06
C TYR A 270 14.93 -14.92 -20.16
N GLY A 271 13.65 -14.88 -20.51
CA GLY A 271 12.59 -14.19 -19.78
C GLY A 271 11.92 -15.06 -18.69
N PRO A 272 10.69 -14.72 -18.28
CA PRO A 272 9.97 -15.41 -17.22
C PRO A 272 9.63 -16.88 -17.55
N ASP A 273 9.46 -17.21 -18.84
CA ASP A 273 9.20 -18.58 -19.29
C ASP A 273 10.39 -19.52 -19.03
N PHE A 274 11.62 -18.98 -19.06
CA PHE A 274 12.84 -19.73 -18.77
C PHE A 274 13.12 -19.79 -17.26
N TRP A 275 13.00 -18.67 -16.55
CA TRP A 275 13.30 -18.57 -15.11
C TRP A 275 12.18 -19.08 -14.20
N LYS A 276 11.75 -20.32 -14.42
CA LYS A 276 10.70 -20.96 -13.59
C LYS A 276 11.32 -21.60 -12.35
N THR A 277 11.30 -20.86 -11.24
CA THR A 277 11.85 -21.29 -9.94
C THR A 277 10.77 -21.41 -8.87
N THR A 278 10.83 -22.46 -8.06
CA THR A 278 10.07 -22.60 -6.80
C THR A 278 11.04 -22.68 -5.64
N TRP A 279 10.65 -22.18 -4.47
CA TRP A 279 11.53 -22.16 -3.30
C TRP A 279 10.81 -22.74 -2.08
N SER A 280 11.59 -23.27 -1.14
CA SER A 280 11.16 -23.68 0.19
C SER A 280 12.28 -23.46 1.18
N HIS A 281 11.93 -23.28 2.45
CA HIS A 281 12.90 -23.16 3.54
C HIS A 281 12.49 -24.09 4.67
N SER A 282 13.44 -24.87 5.17
CA SER A 282 13.24 -25.81 6.27
C SER A 282 14.55 -26.09 6.98
N ASN A 283 14.56 -26.12 8.31
CA ASN A 283 15.75 -26.44 9.13
C ASN A 283 17.00 -25.63 8.73
N ASP A 284 16.85 -24.30 8.60
CA ASP A 284 17.93 -23.38 8.22
C ASP A 284 18.57 -23.65 6.86
N ARG A 285 17.87 -24.39 6.00
CA ARG A 285 18.26 -24.70 4.63
C ARG A 285 17.32 -24.02 3.66
N MET A 286 17.89 -23.27 2.74
CA MET A 286 17.16 -22.70 1.61
C MET A 286 17.24 -23.64 0.43
N LEU A 287 16.10 -24.14 -0.01
CA LEU A 287 15.95 -25.00 -1.18
C LEU A 287 15.32 -24.21 -2.32
N MET A 288 15.98 -24.21 -3.47
CA MET A 288 15.43 -23.63 -4.69
C MET A 288 15.44 -24.65 -5.81
N LYS A 289 14.27 -24.90 -6.39
CA LYS A 289 14.09 -25.80 -7.51
C LYS A 289 13.87 -25.01 -8.79
N PHE A 290 14.78 -25.14 -9.74
CA PHE A 290 14.73 -24.58 -11.08
C PHE A 290 14.22 -25.62 -12.07
N ARG A 291 13.26 -25.27 -12.93
CA ARG A 291 12.70 -26.20 -13.94
C ARG A 291 12.73 -25.58 -15.32
N SER A 292 13.25 -26.33 -16.30
CA SER A 292 13.30 -25.89 -17.70
C SER A 292 13.12 -27.06 -18.68
N LEU A 293 12.60 -26.76 -19.89
CA LEU A 293 12.59 -27.74 -20.98
C LEU A 293 13.94 -27.83 -21.70
N CYS A 294 14.80 -26.83 -21.50
CA CYS A 294 16.15 -26.79 -22.04
C CYS A 294 17.14 -27.39 -21.05
N MET A 295 18.11 -28.15 -21.59
CA MET A 295 19.24 -28.69 -20.82
C MET A 295 20.31 -27.61 -20.61
N LEU A 296 19.99 -26.58 -19.83
CA LEU A 296 20.89 -25.49 -19.46
C LEU A 296 20.88 -25.31 -17.95
N GLU A 297 21.94 -25.77 -17.28
CA GLU A 297 22.13 -25.59 -15.84
C GLU A 297 22.62 -24.16 -15.55
N PRO A 298 21.92 -23.38 -14.69
CA PRO A 298 22.38 -22.08 -14.24
C PRO A 298 23.46 -22.19 -13.15
N SER A 299 24.46 -21.31 -13.18
CA SER A 299 25.32 -21.07 -12.03
C SER A 299 24.59 -20.23 -10.99
N VAL A 300 24.60 -20.68 -9.74
CA VAL A 300 23.85 -20.08 -8.63
C VAL A 300 24.82 -19.45 -7.63
N SER A 301 24.44 -18.29 -7.11
CA SER A 301 25.18 -17.60 -6.05
C SER A 301 24.22 -16.97 -5.05
N LEU A 302 24.57 -17.03 -3.76
CA LEU A 302 23.83 -16.33 -2.70
C LEU A 302 24.14 -14.84 -2.79
N CYS A 303 23.12 -13.99 -2.73
CA CYS A 303 23.28 -12.54 -2.80
C CYS A 303 22.38 -11.83 -1.80
N GLN A 304 22.81 -10.65 -1.37
CA GLN A 304 22.05 -9.79 -0.47
C GLN A 304 21.42 -8.64 -1.25
N LYS A 305 20.11 -8.50 -1.16
CA LYS A 305 19.36 -7.41 -1.79
C LYS A 305 19.58 -6.11 -1.02
N GLN A 306 20.15 -5.11 -1.67
CA GLN A 306 20.33 -3.75 -1.15
C GLN A 306 19.96 -2.74 -2.24
N ASN A 307 19.05 -1.79 -1.94
CA ASN A 307 18.62 -0.73 -2.87
C ASN A 307 18.25 -1.21 -4.30
N GLY A 308 17.66 -2.40 -4.43
CA GLY A 308 17.27 -2.98 -5.72
C GLY A 308 18.38 -3.71 -6.49
N SER A 309 19.63 -3.65 -6.04
CA SER A 309 20.73 -4.50 -6.49
C SER A 309 20.86 -5.74 -5.61
N CYS A 310 21.46 -6.82 -6.13
CA CYS A 310 21.80 -8.01 -5.36
C CYS A 310 23.31 -8.24 -5.37
N ASP A 311 23.96 -7.98 -4.24
CA ASP A 311 25.40 -8.09 -4.08
C ASP A 311 25.77 -9.51 -3.65
N VAL A 312 26.65 -10.16 -4.41
CA VAL A 312 27.00 -11.58 -4.19
C VAL A 312 27.76 -11.74 -2.88
N ILE A 313 27.32 -12.69 -2.05
CA ILE A 313 27.99 -13.09 -0.82
C ILE A 313 28.98 -14.22 -1.18
N PRO A 314 30.30 -13.99 -1.07
CA PRO A 314 31.28 -15.03 -1.36
C PRO A 314 31.32 -16.10 -0.26
N GLY A 315 31.62 -17.34 -0.64
CA GLY A 315 31.87 -18.44 0.31
C GLY A 315 30.66 -19.22 0.80
N ALA A 316 29.47 -18.99 0.22
CA ALA A 316 28.31 -19.86 0.46
C ALA A 316 28.50 -21.21 -0.23
N ASN A 317 28.37 -22.30 0.52
CA ASN A 317 28.37 -23.65 -0.04
C ASN A 317 26.98 -23.97 -0.59
N ILE A 318 26.90 -24.22 -1.89
CA ILE A 318 25.64 -24.55 -2.58
C ILE A 318 25.79 -25.97 -3.15
N THR A 319 24.94 -26.88 -2.73
CA THR A 319 24.85 -28.24 -3.27
C THR A 319 23.79 -28.28 -4.36
N THR A 320 24.11 -28.92 -5.49
CA THR A 320 23.20 -29.07 -6.63
C THR A 320 22.84 -30.53 -6.82
N ASN A 321 21.55 -30.84 -6.85
CA ASN A 321 21.01 -32.15 -7.18
C ASN A 321 20.22 -32.08 -8.48
N GLU A 322 20.53 -32.96 -9.44
CA GLU A 322 19.75 -33.09 -10.68
C GLU A 322 18.55 -34.04 -10.44
N LEU A 323 17.35 -33.57 -10.78
CA LEU A 323 16.10 -34.30 -10.65
C LEU A 323 15.50 -34.54 -12.03
N LEU A 324 15.28 -35.81 -12.37
CA LEU A 324 14.55 -36.22 -13.57
C LEU A 324 13.05 -36.30 -13.26
N GLU A 325 12.26 -35.31 -13.69
CA GLU A 325 10.80 -35.36 -13.59
C GLU A 325 10.18 -36.14 -14.76
N GLU A 326 9.15 -36.94 -14.47
CA GLU A 326 8.42 -37.78 -15.45
C GLU A 326 7.88 -37.00 -16.67
N ASN A 327 7.64 -35.69 -16.51
CA ASN A 327 7.05 -34.81 -17.51
C ASN A 327 8.04 -34.18 -18.49
N GLN A 328 9.24 -34.76 -18.65
CA GLN A 328 10.28 -34.31 -19.56
C GLN A 328 10.83 -32.90 -19.28
N PHE A 329 10.69 -32.36 -18.06
CA PHE A 329 11.41 -31.15 -17.66
C PHE A 329 12.74 -31.54 -17.02
N TYR A 330 13.80 -30.79 -17.32
CA TYR A 330 15.03 -30.84 -16.54
C TYR A 330 14.80 -30.00 -15.28
N ALA A 331 15.06 -30.59 -14.13
CA ALA A 331 14.94 -29.91 -12.85
C ALA A 331 16.25 -30.00 -12.07
N TRP A 332 16.67 -28.87 -11.51
CA TRP A 332 17.82 -28.78 -10.62
C TRP A 332 17.36 -28.23 -9.29
N GLU A 333 17.82 -28.84 -8.21
CA GLU A 333 17.57 -28.42 -6.85
C GLU A 333 18.87 -27.91 -6.24
N TYR A 334 18.83 -26.65 -5.80
CA TYR A 334 19.95 -25.96 -5.16
C TYR A 334 19.65 -25.82 -3.67
N GLU A 335 20.51 -26.39 -2.84
CA GLU A 335 20.41 -26.32 -1.39
C GLU A 335 21.54 -25.44 -0.84
N VAL A 336 21.17 -24.48 0.00
CA VAL A 336 22.11 -23.64 0.72
C VAL A 336 21.89 -23.83 2.21
N GLU A 337 22.92 -24.33 2.90
CA GLU A 337 22.88 -24.59 4.34
C GLU A 337 23.18 -23.34 5.16
N SER A 338 22.67 -23.32 6.40
CA SER A 338 22.94 -22.25 7.37
C SER A 338 22.54 -20.86 6.87
N VAL A 339 21.37 -20.74 6.26
CA VAL A 339 20.81 -19.49 5.71
C VAL A 339 19.53 -19.11 6.44
N ASP A 340 19.47 -17.84 6.86
CA ASP A 340 18.27 -17.26 7.48
C ASP A 340 17.13 -17.09 6.46
N LYS A 341 15.89 -17.26 6.92
CA LYS A 341 14.70 -17.05 6.10
C LYS A 341 14.38 -15.57 5.99
N ASP A 342 15.04 -14.90 5.03
CA ASP A 342 15.00 -13.45 4.90
C ASP A 342 14.68 -12.96 3.47
N PRO A 343 13.80 -11.96 3.28
CA PRO A 343 13.47 -11.42 1.95
C PRO A 343 14.64 -10.66 1.30
N ASN A 344 15.68 -10.31 2.05
CA ASN A 344 16.89 -9.69 1.51
C ASN A 344 17.99 -10.70 1.19
N LEU A 345 17.83 -11.99 1.53
CA LEU A 345 18.73 -13.05 1.12
C LEU A 345 18.12 -13.77 -0.09
N CYS A 346 18.77 -13.64 -1.23
CA CYS A 346 18.25 -14.10 -2.52
C CYS A 346 19.26 -15.00 -3.22
N LEU A 347 18.79 -15.81 -4.16
CA LEU A 347 19.66 -16.55 -5.07
C LEU A 347 19.70 -15.86 -6.44
N LYS A 348 20.91 -15.64 -6.93
CA LYS A 348 21.20 -15.12 -8.25
C LYS A 348 21.59 -16.28 -9.16
N PHE A 349 20.75 -16.54 -10.14
CA PHE A 349 20.94 -17.50 -11.22
C PHE A 349 21.63 -16.79 -12.39
N THR A 350 22.61 -17.45 -12.99
CA THR A 350 23.38 -16.91 -14.11
C THR A 350 23.54 -17.97 -15.19
N VAL A 351 23.19 -17.64 -16.42
CA VAL A 351 23.40 -18.48 -17.61
C VAL A 351 24.03 -17.62 -18.69
N LYS A 352 25.25 -17.97 -19.11
CA LYS A 352 26.06 -17.15 -20.03
C LYS A 352 26.17 -15.70 -19.49
N SER A 353 25.53 -14.73 -20.13
CA SER A 353 25.52 -13.30 -19.74
C SER A 353 24.22 -12.86 -19.05
N TRP A 354 23.21 -13.73 -18.96
CA TRP A 354 21.90 -13.38 -18.44
C TRP A 354 21.79 -13.79 -16.97
N SER A 355 21.25 -12.91 -16.15
CA SER A 355 21.08 -13.16 -14.71
C SER A 355 19.66 -12.93 -14.27
N HIS A 356 19.18 -13.78 -13.37
CA HIS A 356 17.88 -13.65 -12.72
C HIS A 356 18.04 -13.79 -11.21
N VAL A 357 17.37 -12.94 -10.43
CA VAL A 357 17.42 -12.97 -8.97
C VAL A 357 16.05 -13.36 -8.44
N ARG A 358 16.00 -14.41 -7.63
CA ARG A 358 14.80 -14.85 -6.92
C ARG A 358 14.99 -14.72 -5.42
N CYS A 359 14.06 -14.05 -4.76
CA CYS A 359 14.04 -13.83 -3.31
C CYS A 359 12.80 -14.49 -2.68
N PRO A 360 12.86 -14.85 -1.40
CA PRO A 360 11.68 -15.19 -0.59
C PRO A 360 10.64 -14.07 -0.56
N GLU A 361 9.37 -14.42 -0.38
CA GLU A 361 8.27 -13.44 -0.33
C GLU A 361 8.24 -12.65 0.99
N ALA A 362 7.82 -11.39 0.91
CA ALA A 362 7.78 -10.47 2.05
C ALA A 362 6.59 -10.82 2.97
N GLY A 363 6.85 -11.66 3.98
CA GLY A 363 5.84 -12.09 4.95
C GLY A 363 6.18 -13.40 5.65
N GLU A 364 7.10 -14.17 5.08
CA GLU A 364 7.49 -15.47 5.60
C GLU A 364 8.77 -15.44 6.44
N ARG A 365 8.97 -14.44 7.30
CA ARG A 365 10.10 -14.49 8.24
C ARG A 365 9.77 -15.41 9.41
N ASP A 366 10.74 -16.21 9.83
CA ASP A 366 10.56 -17.06 11.01
C ASP A 366 10.66 -16.27 12.32
N TRP A 367 11.26 -15.07 12.29
CA TRP A 367 11.40 -14.17 13.43
C TRP A 367 11.18 -12.71 13.02
N ASN A 368 10.79 -11.87 13.97
CA ASN A 368 10.63 -10.43 13.75
C ASN A 368 10.74 -9.66 15.09
N VAL A 369 10.85 -8.33 15.00
CA VAL A 369 11.19 -7.44 16.13
C VAL A 369 10.20 -6.29 16.16
N LYS A 370 9.53 -6.11 17.30
CA LYS A 370 8.73 -4.91 17.60
C LYS A 370 9.55 -3.99 18.48
N VAL A 371 9.39 -2.69 18.25
CA VAL A 371 10.03 -1.65 19.04
C VAL A 371 8.95 -0.82 19.71
N ASP A 372 8.86 -0.96 21.02
CA ASP A 372 7.95 -0.18 21.86
C ASP A 372 8.74 0.87 22.64
N MET A 373 8.20 2.09 22.67
CA MET A 373 8.83 3.22 23.37
C MET A 373 8.24 3.35 24.78
N GLY A 374 9.03 3.04 25.81
CA GLY A 374 8.71 3.33 27.20
C GLY A 374 9.08 4.76 27.61
N LEU A 375 8.72 5.15 28.83
CA LEU A 375 9.00 6.50 29.38
C LEU A 375 10.51 6.82 29.44
N PHE A 376 11.35 5.81 29.70
CA PHE A 376 12.81 5.96 29.80
C PHE A 376 13.61 4.79 29.19
N GLN A 377 12.94 3.88 28.47
CA GLN A 377 13.53 2.64 27.98
C GLN A 377 12.98 2.32 26.59
N VAL A 378 13.83 1.78 25.72
CA VAL A 378 13.39 1.15 24.48
C VAL A 378 13.14 -0.32 24.77
N HIS A 379 11.92 -0.78 24.50
CA HIS A 379 11.55 -2.18 24.60
C HIS A 379 11.66 -2.81 23.21
N LEU A 380 12.64 -3.70 23.05
CA LEU A 380 12.72 -4.55 21.86
C LEU A 380 12.05 -5.87 22.21
N THR A 381 10.90 -6.13 21.58
CA THR A 381 10.18 -7.39 21.72
C THR A 381 10.49 -8.24 20.49
N ILE A 382 11.32 -9.25 20.70
CA ILE A 382 11.73 -10.19 19.65
C ILE A 382 10.81 -11.40 19.73
N PHE A 383 10.22 -11.78 18.59
CA PHE A 383 9.36 -12.94 18.46
C PHE A 383 9.93 -13.90 17.42
N SER A 384 9.97 -15.19 17.76
CA SER A 384 10.44 -16.26 16.88
C SER A 384 9.43 -17.41 16.85
N HIS A 385 9.13 -17.88 15.66
CA HIS A 385 8.29 -19.05 15.40
C HIS A 385 9.08 -20.35 15.34
N VAL A 386 10.42 -20.26 15.31
CA VAL A 386 11.36 -21.38 15.31
C VAL A 386 12.40 -21.21 16.43
N PRO A 387 13.08 -22.29 16.86
CA PRO A 387 14.21 -22.17 17.78
C PRO A 387 15.33 -21.36 17.11
N ALA A 388 15.69 -20.21 17.67
CA ALA A 388 16.68 -19.31 17.06
C ALA A 388 17.55 -18.62 18.12
N THR A 389 18.83 -18.47 17.82
CA THR A 389 19.73 -17.62 18.63
C THR A 389 19.88 -16.27 17.95
N ILE A 390 19.34 -15.22 18.56
CA ILE A 390 19.36 -13.85 18.01
C ILE A 390 20.38 -13.01 18.78
N SER A 391 21.25 -12.34 18.05
CA SER A 391 22.22 -11.39 18.58
C SER A 391 21.75 -9.96 18.38
N VAL A 392 21.84 -9.16 19.45
CA VAL A 392 21.53 -7.74 19.43
C VAL A 392 22.79 -6.95 19.80
N SER A 393 23.14 -5.95 19.00
CA SER A 393 24.10 -4.89 19.38
C SER A 393 23.37 -3.59 19.55
N VAL A 394 23.82 -2.83 20.55
CA VAL A 394 23.57 -1.40 20.62
C VAL A 394 24.67 -0.72 19.82
N CYS A 395 24.30 0.11 18.85
CA CYS A 395 25.24 0.87 18.07
C CYS A 395 25.01 2.37 18.23
N MET A 396 26.11 3.11 18.41
CA MET A 396 26.13 4.55 18.57
C MET A 396 26.79 5.19 17.36
N GLY A 397 26.11 6.12 16.69
CA GLY A 397 26.67 6.83 15.55
C GLY A 397 25.65 7.29 14.51
N ASN A 398 26.14 7.98 13.49
CA ASN A 398 25.34 8.39 12.33
C ASN A 398 25.33 7.25 11.30
N ILE A 399 24.33 7.20 10.39
CA ILE A 399 24.02 6.07 9.47
C ILE A 399 25.23 5.48 8.72
N ARG A 400 26.33 6.24 8.55
CA ARG A 400 27.52 5.86 7.79
C ARG A 400 28.73 5.40 8.62
N THR A 401 28.77 5.69 9.92
CA THR A 401 29.89 5.34 10.82
C THR A 401 29.31 4.85 12.14
N VAL A 402 28.98 3.56 12.18
CA VAL A 402 28.26 2.93 13.28
C VAL A 402 29.25 2.07 14.06
N ASN A 403 29.68 2.54 15.24
CA ASN A 403 30.45 1.73 16.18
C ASN A 403 29.44 0.96 17.07
N CYS A 404 29.52 -0.37 17.05
CA CYS A 404 28.65 -1.23 17.84
C CYS A 404 29.41 -1.76 19.05
N GLU A 405 28.80 -1.63 20.23
CA GLU A 405 29.25 -2.23 21.48
C GLU A 405 28.95 -3.74 21.52
N PRO A 406 29.55 -4.51 22.46
CA PRO A 406 29.47 -5.97 22.45
C PRO A 406 28.04 -6.52 22.40
N HIS A 407 27.89 -7.63 21.71
CA HIS A 407 26.61 -8.23 21.37
C HIS A 407 26.02 -9.03 22.53
N THR A 408 24.74 -8.85 22.80
CA THR A 408 23.97 -9.74 23.67
C THR A 408 23.33 -10.83 22.81
N THR A 409 23.69 -12.08 23.06
CA THR A 409 23.07 -13.26 22.45
C THR A 409 21.86 -13.69 23.27
N ILE A 410 20.76 -13.99 22.59
CA ILE A 410 19.50 -14.41 23.21
C ILE A 410 19.08 -15.70 22.53
N GLN A 411 18.87 -16.74 23.32
CA GLN A 411 18.30 -17.99 22.82
C GLN A 411 16.78 -17.95 22.98
N LEU A 412 16.07 -18.07 21.86
CA LEU A 412 14.62 -18.17 21.84
C LEU A 412 14.23 -19.62 21.52
N ASN A 413 13.37 -20.19 22.35
CA ASN A 413 12.65 -21.43 22.03
C ASN A 413 11.34 -21.04 21.31
N GLU A 414 10.69 -22.00 20.64
CA GLU A 414 9.43 -21.77 19.93
C GLU A 414 8.42 -21.03 20.82
N THR A 415 7.87 -19.93 20.30
CA THR A 415 6.84 -19.07 20.95
C THR A 415 7.27 -18.25 22.17
N ASN A 416 8.57 -18.14 22.47
CA ASN A 416 9.04 -17.24 23.52
C ASN A 416 9.12 -15.78 23.03
N GLU A 417 8.49 -14.86 23.76
CA GLU A 417 8.74 -13.43 23.63
C GLU A 417 9.85 -13.04 24.62
N VAL A 418 10.94 -12.46 24.11
CA VAL A 418 12.02 -11.94 24.97
C VAL A 418 12.07 -10.42 24.84
N GLN A 419 11.96 -9.75 25.98
CA GLN A 419 12.10 -8.31 26.09
C GLN A 419 13.55 -7.96 26.41
N VAL A 420 14.21 -7.24 25.50
CA VAL A 420 15.54 -6.69 25.75
C VAL A 420 15.39 -5.25 26.21
N PHE A 421 15.86 -4.98 27.42
CA PHE A 421 15.83 -3.65 28.00
C PHE A 421 17.15 -2.94 27.74
N SER A 422 17.09 -1.76 27.13
CA SER A 422 18.24 -0.86 27.02
C SER A 422 17.90 0.45 27.72
N PHE A 423 18.70 0.80 28.73
CA PHE A 423 18.46 1.91 29.66
C PHE A 423 19.04 3.25 29.20
N LEU A 424 19.39 3.41 27.93
CA LEU A 424 20.09 4.60 27.44
C LEU A 424 19.18 5.49 26.58
N LEU A 425 18.79 6.60 27.19
CA LEU A 425 17.98 7.66 26.60
C LEU A 425 18.88 8.64 25.82
N ALA A 426 19.44 8.22 24.69
CA ALA A 426 20.19 9.13 23.82
C ALA A 426 19.66 9.12 22.39
N ARG A 427 19.47 10.32 21.81
CA ARG A 427 19.23 10.52 20.38
C ARG A 427 20.40 9.91 19.60
N GLY A 428 20.12 9.09 18.60
CA GLY A 428 21.14 8.48 17.73
C GLY A 428 21.64 7.10 18.16
N ILE A 429 20.90 6.40 19.03
CA ILE A 429 21.11 4.96 19.29
C ILE A 429 20.32 4.17 18.24
N CYS A 430 20.98 3.22 17.58
CA CYS A 430 20.35 2.24 16.71
C CYS A 430 20.68 0.84 17.20
N TYR A 431 19.75 -0.09 17.00
CA TYR A 431 19.91 -1.49 17.37
C TYR A 431 20.19 -2.31 16.13
N LYS A 432 21.26 -3.08 16.15
CA LYS A 432 21.59 -4.01 15.08
C LYS A 432 21.23 -5.43 15.52
N VAL A 433 20.31 -6.06 14.81
CA VAL A 433 19.71 -7.36 15.17
C VAL A 433 19.87 -8.34 14.01
N TRP A 434 20.31 -9.57 14.31
CA TRP A 434 20.39 -10.67 13.36
C TRP A 434 20.39 -12.01 14.08
N ARG A 435 20.10 -13.07 13.31
CA ARG A 435 20.21 -14.46 13.76
C ARG A 435 21.67 -14.92 13.70
N SER A 436 22.23 -15.37 14.83
CA SER A 436 23.66 -15.67 14.98
C SER A 436 24.01 -17.17 15.01
N ASP A 437 23.01 -18.04 15.07
CA ASP A 437 23.13 -19.49 14.92
C ASP A 437 23.39 -19.93 13.47
N VAL A 438 22.93 -19.15 12.49
CA VAL A 438 23.16 -19.39 11.06
C VAL A 438 24.33 -18.56 10.52
N LEU A 439 25.04 -19.10 9.53
CA LEU A 439 26.22 -18.47 8.92
C LEU A 439 25.85 -17.24 8.07
N HIS A 440 24.74 -17.33 7.34
CA HIS A 440 24.27 -16.30 6.43
C HIS A 440 22.95 -15.72 6.91
N ALA A 441 23.02 -14.59 7.64
CA ALA A 441 21.86 -13.84 8.11
C ALA A 441 21.91 -12.37 7.67
N HIS A 442 20.74 -11.80 7.37
CA HIS A 442 20.62 -10.36 7.14
C HIS A 442 20.71 -9.59 8.46
N LYS A 443 21.49 -8.50 8.47
CA LYS A 443 21.69 -7.67 9.67
C LYS A 443 20.79 -6.44 9.60
N TYR A 444 19.73 -6.45 10.41
CA TYR A 444 18.77 -5.36 10.49
C TYR A 444 19.28 -4.25 11.38
N LEU A 445 19.24 -3.00 10.90
CA LEU A 445 19.53 -1.81 11.70
C LEU A 445 18.22 -1.06 11.97
N ILE A 446 17.84 -0.98 13.24
CA ILE A 446 16.59 -0.37 13.70
C ILE A 446 16.93 0.89 14.50
N CYS A 447 16.57 2.05 13.98
CA CYS A 447 16.75 3.32 14.66
C CYS A 447 15.38 3.85 15.12
N PRO A 448 15.08 3.86 16.44
CA PRO A 448 13.83 4.40 16.95
C PRO A 448 13.77 5.91 16.68
N ASP A 449 12.74 6.33 15.97
CA ASP A 449 12.45 7.73 15.74
C ASP A 449 11.67 8.28 16.96
N TYR A 450 12.33 9.08 17.79
CA TYR A 450 11.77 9.70 19.01
C TYR A 450 10.77 10.84 18.69
N SER A 451 9.97 10.65 17.64
CA SER A 451 9.30 11.72 16.90
C SER A 451 7.88 11.98 17.39
N HIS A 452 7.72 13.17 17.98
CA HIS A 452 6.53 14.04 18.05
C HIS A 452 5.20 13.56 18.66
N LYS A 453 4.96 12.27 18.90
CA LYS A 453 3.62 11.80 19.34
C LYS A 453 3.18 12.29 20.73
N HIS A 454 4.11 12.50 21.66
CA HIS A 454 3.76 12.99 23.01
C HIS A 454 3.84 14.51 23.18
N LEU A 455 4.49 15.23 22.25
CA LEU A 455 4.57 16.70 22.32
C LEU A 455 3.19 17.33 22.21
N GLY A 456 2.33 16.83 21.29
CA GLY A 456 0.96 17.32 21.16
C GLY A 456 0.12 17.15 22.43
N LEU A 457 0.29 16.03 23.13
CA LEU A 457 -0.43 15.75 24.38
C LEU A 457 0.08 16.64 25.53
N ILE A 458 1.40 16.89 25.59
CA ILE A 458 2.02 17.79 26.57
C ILE A 458 1.59 19.24 26.33
N PHE A 459 1.51 19.68 25.07
CA PHE A 459 1.00 21.01 24.73
C PHE A 459 -0.48 21.16 25.09
N LEU A 460 -1.30 20.11 24.88
CA LEU A 460 -2.73 20.12 25.20
C LEU A 460 -2.98 20.12 26.71
N THR A 461 -2.24 19.34 27.49
CA THR A 461 -2.35 19.35 28.96
C THR A 461 -1.88 20.68 29.55
N SER A 462 -0.77 21.23 29.04
CA SER A 462 -0.29 22.56 29.43
C SER A 462 -1.31 23.66 29.11
N PHE A 463 -1.89 23.64 27.90
CA PHE A 463 -2.90 24.61 27.49
C PHE A 463 -4.17 24.55 28.37
N LEU A 464 -4.67 23.34 28.67
CA LEU A 464 -5.83 23.16 29.55
C LEU A 464 -5.58 23.66 30.98
N MET A 465 -4.38 23.44 31.52
CA MET A 465 -4.00 23.96 32.83
C MET A 465 -3.95 25.48 32.87
N VAL A 466 -3.37 26.12 31.85
CA VAL A 466 -3.35 27.58 31.75
C VAL A 466 -4.76 28.13 31.60
N LEU A 467 -5.62 27.50 30.79
CA LEU A 467 -7.01 27.89 30.62
C LEU A 467 -7.79 27.82 31.95
N ALA A 468 -7.63 26.73 32.71
CA ALA A 468 -8.27 26.56 34.02
C ALA A 468 -7.82 27.64 35.02
N LEU A 469 -6.53 27.99 35.01
CA LEU A 469 -5.96 29.02 35.89
C LEU A 469 -6.50 30.42 35.53
N VAL A 470 -6.66 30.74 34.24
CA VAL A 470 -7.29 31.98 33.77
C VAL A 470 -8.76 32.05 34.17
N ILE A 471 -9.52 30.95 34.02
CA ILE A 471 -10.93 30.89 34.43
C ILE A 471 -11.06 31.10 35.95
N LEU A 472 -10.20 30.47 36.76
CA LEU A 472 -10.20 30.66 38.21
C LEU A 472 -9.94 32.12 38.60
N LEU A 473 -8.94 32.76 37.98
CA LEU A 473 -8.64 34.18 38.21
C LEU A 473 -9.80 35.09 37.79
N TYR A 474 -10.47 34.79 36.68
CA TYR A 474 -11.65 35.53 36.22
C TYR A 474 -12.84 35.41 37.20
N LEU A 475 -13.10 34.21 37.72
CA LEU A 475 -14.15 33.98 38.72
C LEU A 475 -13.88 34.74 40.03
N ILE A 476 -12.63 34.76 40.50
CA ILE A 476 -12.21 35.54 41.67
C ILE A 476 -12.41 37.04 41.42
N TYR A 477 -12.02 37.54 40.25
CA TYR A 477 -12.24 38.93 39.87
C TYR A 477 -13.74 39.31 39.87
N ARG A 478 -14.59 38.45 39.29
CA ARG A 478 -16.04 38.66 39.24
C ARG A 478 -16.67 38.69 40.64
N GLN A 479 -16.28 37.78 41.52
CA GLN A 479 -16.72 37.74 42.93
C GLN A 479 -16.35 39.03 43.67
N ILE A 480 -15.10 39.50 43.54
CA ILE A 480 -14.64 40.74 44.19
C ILE A 480 -15.39 41.96 43.66
N LYS A 481 -15.63 42.03 42.34
CA LYS A 481 -16.42 43.11 41.74
C LYS A 481 -17.83 43.14 42.34
N ASN A 482 -18.52 42.00 42.38
CA ASN A 482 -19.88 41.91 42.91
C ASN A 482 -20.00 42.35 44.38
N ILE A 483 -19.02 42.03 45.24
CA ILE A 483 -19.05 42.43 46.67
C ILE A 483 -18.97 43.96 46.84
N PHE A 484 -18.18 44.65 46.02
CA PHE A 484 -17.97 46.09 46.16
C PHE A 484 -18.91 46.94 45.30
N THR A 485 -19.52 46.37 44.26
CA THR A 485 -20.49 47.07 43.40
C THR A 485 -21.94 46.73 43.72
N ALA A 486 -22.23 45.95 44.76
CA ALA A 486 -23.60 45.79 45.25
C ALA A 486 -24.07 47.13 45.86
N PRO A 487 -25.07 47.83 45.27
CA PRO A 487 -25.54 49.10 45.79
C PRO A 487 -26.27 48.89 47.12
N LEU A 488 -25.98 49.68 48.17
CA LEU A 488 -26.74 49.66 49.44
C LEU A 488 -28.09 50.37 49.37
N TRP A 489 -28.78 50.25 48.23
CA TRP A 489 -30.01 50.98 47.95
C TRP A 489 -31.17 50.63 48.90
N SER A 490 -31.03 49.61 49.73
CA SER A 490 -32.05 49.18 50.70
C SER A 490 -31.85 49.72 52.12
N GLN A 491 -30.74 50.38 52.43
CA GLN A 491 -30.42 50.79 53.80
C GLN A 491 -30.72 52.27 54.03
N THR A 492 -31.85 52.52 54.69
CA THR A 492 -32.30 53.87 55.05
C THR A 492 -31.61 54.33 56.33
N VAL A 493 -30.97 55.49 56.29
CA VAL A 493 -30.18 56.04 57.40
C VAL A 493 -30.79 57.35 57.88
N LEU A 494 -31.22 57.42 59.14
CA LEU A 494 -31.68 58.67 59.75
C LEU A 494 -30.52 59.35 60.48
N LEU A 495 -30.18 60.56 60.07
CA LEU A 495 -29.06 61.32 60.62
C LEU A 495 -29.53 62.35 61.65
N VAL A 496 -29.07 62.21 62.89
CA VAL A 496 -29.35 63.10 64.03
C VAL A 496 -28.08 63.82 64.42
N TYR A 497 -28.15 65.13 64.65
CA TYR A 497 -27.01 65.96 65.06
C TYR A 497 -27.44 67.04 66.05
N SER A 498 -26.49 67.60 66.80
CA SER A 498 -26.72 68.81 67.60
C SER A 498 -26.47 70.08 66.77
N PRO A 499 -27.31 71.12 66.89
CA PRO A 499 -27.12 72.37 66.17
C PRO A 499 -25.97 73.19 66.79
N ASP A 500 -24.74 72.88 66.39
CA ASP A 500 -23.54 73.49 66.96
C ASP A 500 -23.20 74.85 66.31
N SER A 501 -23.08 74.88 64.98
CA SER A 501 -22.72 76.05 64.16
C SER A 501 -23.17 75.86 62.71
N ALA A 502 -23.18 76.94 61.92
CA ALA A 502 -23.50 76.87 60.49
C ALA A 502 -22.46 76.04 59.70
N GLU A 503 -21.19 76.11 60.09
CA GLU A 503 -20.10 75.32 59.54
C GLU A 503 -20.28 73.83 59.86
N TYR A 504 -20.74 73.51 61.07
CA TYR A 504 -21.06 72.13 61.44
C TYR A 504 -22.24 71.59 60.63
N LYS A 505 -23.30 72.37 60.41
CA LYS A 505 -24.41 71.99 59.52
C LYS A 505 -23.92 71.68 58.10
N THR A 506 -22.95 72.46 57.59
CA THR A 506 -22.32 72.20 56.28
C THR A 506 -21.53 70.88 56.28
N LEU A 507 -20.82 70.57 57.37
CA LEU A 507 -20.14 69.28 57.55
C LEU A 507 -21.12 68.10 57.59
N ILE A 508 -22.26 68.26 58.26
CA ILE A 508 -23.32 67.24 58.30
C ILE A 508 -23.92 67.00 56.91
N CYS A 509 -24.18 68.05 56.13
CA CYS A 509 -24.61 67.91 54.73
C CYS A 509 -23.56 67.20 53.85
N ALA A 510 -22.28 67.52 54.02
CA ALA A 510 -21.20 66.84 53.31
C ALA A 510 -21.10 65.35 53.70
N PHE A 511 -21.38 65.02 54.98
CA PHE A 511 -21.44 63.65 55.45
C PHE A 511 -22.64 62.90 54.88
N ALA A 512 -23.82 63.54 54.84
CA ALA A 512 -25.01 62.99 54.22
C ALA A 512 -24.82 62.71 52.72
N ASP A 513 -24.22 63.63 51.96
CA ASP A 513 -23.86 63.39 50.55
C ASP A 513 -22.83 62.25 50.41
N PHE A 514 -21.85 62.16 51.31
CA PHE A 514 -20.91 61.03 51.33
C PHE A 514 -21.62 59.68 51.49
N LEU A 515 -22.56 59.58 52.44
CA LEU A 515 -23.35 58.36 52.66
C LEU A 515 -24.23 58.04 51.45
N GLN A 516 -24.89 59.04 50.85
CA GLN A 516 -25.77 58.86 49.71
C GLN A 516 -25.03 58.48 48.43
N SER A 517 -23.93 59.17 48.11
CA SER A 517 -23.26 59.03 46.82
C SER A 517 -22.18 57.95 46.75
N ILE A 518 -21.49 57.66 47.87
CA ILE A 518 -20.44 56.64 47.91
C ILE A 518 -20.99 55.31 48.41
N LEU A 519 -21.79 55.34 49.47
CA LEU A 519 -22.35 54.12 50.03
C LEU A 519 -23.68 53.76 49.34
N GLY A 520 -24.41 54.72 48.77
CA GLY A 520 -25.70 54.44 48.14
C GLY A 520 -26.85 54.33 49.14
N CYS A 521 -26.67 54.86 50.36
CA CYS A 521 -27.70 54.84 51.40
C CYS A 521 -28.78 55.90 51.13
N GLU A 522 -30.02 55.58 51.50
CA GLU A 522 -31.10 56.58 51.50
C GLU A 522 -31.04 57.37 52.81
N VAL A 523 -30.49 58.58 52.76
CA VAL A 523 -30.28 59.40 53.97
C VAL A 523 -31.48 60.29 54.24
N ILE A 524 -32.06 60.17 55.43
CA ILE A 524 -33.10 61.05 55.96
C ILE A 524 -32.42 62.10 56.84
N LEU A 525 -32.57 63.37 56.48
CA LEU A 525 -31.99 64.52 57.16
C LEU A 525 -33.05 65.62 57.26
N ASP A 526 -33.19 66.25 58.43
CA ASP A 526 -34.16 67.33 58.68
C ASP A 526 -33.97 68.52 57.74
N MET A 527 -32.71 68.92 57.49
CA MET A 527 -32.34 70.02 56.59
C MET A 527 -32.77 69.76 55.14
N TRP A 528 -33.00 68.50 54.75
CA TRP A 528 -33.48 68.13 53.42
C TRP A 528 -35.00 67.97 53.36
N ASP A 529 -35.69 67.94 54.50
CA ASP A 529 -37.14 67.71 54.63
C ASP A 529 -37.83 68.85 55.40
N MET A 530 -37.30 70.07 55.29
CA MET A 530 -37.76 71.24 56.06
C MET A 530 -39.25 71.57 55.89
N ASN A 531 -39.85 71.23 54.75
CA ASN A 531 -41.27 71.47 54.49
C ASN A 531 -42.18 70.57 55.34
N THR A 532 -41.80 69.30 55.57
CA THR A 532 -42.60 68.43 56.43
C THR A 532 -42.35 68.72 57.91
N VAL A 533 -41.11 69.10 58.27
CA VAL A 533 -40.75 69.53 59.63
C VAL A 533 -41.54 70.78 60.04
N SER A 534 -41.71 71.75 59.14
CA SER A 534 -42.48 72.97 59.43
C SER A 534 -43.98 72.73 59.57
N GLN A 535 -44.53 71.73 58.86
CA GLN A 535 -45.96 71.38 58.91
C GLN A 535 -46.32 70.48 60.11
N LEU A 536 -45.48 69.48 60.43
CA LEU A 536 -45.76 68.47 61.46
C LEU A 536 -45.16 68.80 62.82
N GLY A 537 -44.16 69.68 62.87
CA GLY A 537 -43.28 69.87 64.02
C GLY A 537 -42.20 68.78 64.12
N ILE A 538 -41.09 69.12 64.78
CA ILE A 538 -39.90 68.26 64.81
C ILE A 538 -40.10 66.93 65.55
N LEU A 539 -40.91 66.93 66.61
CA LEU A 539 -41.15 65.76 67.44
C LEU A 539 -41.99 64.70 66.67
N PRO A 540 -43.17 65.02 66.10
CA PRO A 540 -43.91 64.08 65.27
C PRO A 540 -43.15 63.63 64.02
N TRP A 541 -42.41 64.55 63.38
CA TRP A 541 -41.57 64.21 62.23
C TRP A 541 -40.51 63.16 62.59
N PHE A 542 -39.79 63.33 63.70
CA PHE A 542 -38.76 62.38 64.12
C PHE A 542 -39.34 60.99 64.40
N TYR A 543 -40.48 60.90 65.09
CA TYR A 543 -41.16 59.63 65.33
C TYR A 543 -41.55 58.93 64.03
N GLN A 544 -42.11 59.67 63.06
CA GLN A 544 -42.49 59.13 61.76
C GLN A 544 -41.27 58.60 60.99
N LYS A 545 -40.18 59.38 60.93
CA LYS A 545 -38.97 58.96 60.19
C LYS A 545 -38.26 57.80 60.87
N ARG A 546 -38.23 57.74 62.20
CA ARG A 546 -37.65 56.63 62.96
C ARG A 546 -38.37 55.32 62.68
N GLU A 547 -39.70 55.34 62.66
CA GLU A 547 -40.51 54.17 62.33
C GLU A 547 -40.25 53.69 60.89
N LEU A 548 -40.12 54.62 59.93
CA LEU A 548 -39.75 54.28 58.56
C LEU A 548 -38.36 53.61 58.47
N VAL A 549 -37.40 54.05 59.28
CA VAL A 549 -36.07 53.42 59.36
C VAL A 549 -36.16 52.03 59.96
N ALA A 550 -36.93 51.85 61.04
CA ALA A 550 -37.13 50.54 61.67
C ALA A 550 -37.78 49.53 60.70
N GLN A 551 -38.83 49.95 59.98
CA GLN A 551 -39.51 49.11 58.96
C GLN A 551 -38.58 48.69 57.82
N ARG A 552 -37.63 49.54 57.44
CA ARG A 552 -36.64 49.26 56.39
C ARG A 552 -35.38 48.56 56.91
N LYS A 553 -35.35 48.15 58.19
CA LYS A 553 -34.16 47.58 58.86
C LYS A 553 -32.92 48.47 58.68
N GLY A 554 -33.17 49.78 58.70
CA GLY A 554 -32.18 50.83 58.52
C GLY A 554 -31.42 51.12 59.82
N SER A 555 -30.68 52.23 59.83
CA SER A 555 -29.89 52.63 61.00
C SER A 555 -30.06 54.11 61.35
N VAL A 556 -30.17 54.42 62.63
CA VAL A 556 -30.20 55.79 63.14
C VAL A 556 -28.78 56.18 63.56
N ILE A 557 -28.17 57.12 62.85
CA ILE A 557 -26.84 57.63 63.15
C ILE A 557 -26.96 58.92 63.96
N ILE A 558 -26.39 58.92 65.16
CA ILE A 558 -26.33 60.10 66.04
C ILE A 558 -24.91 60.65 66.00
N MET A 559 -24.78 61.86 65.45
CA MET A 559 -23.54 62.61 65.40
C MET A 559 -23.27 63.22 66.76
N TRP A 560 -22.17 62.79 67.38
CA TRP A 560 -21.81 63.20 68.73
C TRP A 560 -20.76 64.30 68.71
N THR A 561 -21.03 65.39 69.41
CA THR A 561 -20.09 66.50 69.63
C THR A 561 -19.90 66.87 71.10
N LYS A 562 -18.92 67.73 71.42
CA LYS A 562 -18.75 68.34 72.75
C LYS A 562 -20.00 69.12 73.16
N LYS A 563 -20.67 69.76 72.19
CA LYS A 563 -21.93 70.46 72.41
C LYS A 563 -23.08 69.49 72.63
N SER A 564 -23.15 68.37 71.89
CA SER A 564 -24.09 67.28 72.18
C SER A 564 -23.94 66.77 73.62
N ARG A 565 -22.70 66.63 74.10
CA ARG A 565 -22.39 66.26 75.49
C ARG A 565 -22.91 67.30 76.49
N SER A 566 -22.60 68.58 76.27
CA SER A 566 -23.13 69.67 77.10
C SER A 566 -24.66 69.71 77.11
N MET A 567 -25.30 69.50 75.96
CA MET A 567 -26.77 69.44 75.85
C MET A 567 -27.34 68.23 76.59
N TYR A 568 -26.68 67.08 76.54
CA TYR A 568 -27.08 65.88 77.27
C TYR A 568 -26.95 66.04 78.80
N ASP A 569 -25.84 66.61 79.28
CA ASP A 569 -25.63 66.87 80.72
C ASP A 569 -26.64 67.89 81.26
N GLN A 570 -26.97 68.90 80.47
CA GLN A 570 -28.02 69.87 80.80
C GLN A 570 -29.41 69.26 80.77
N TRP A 571 -29.68 68.36 79.84
CA TRP A 571 -30.96 67.67 79.73
C TRP A 571 -31.20 66.65 80.85
N THR A 572 -30.15 65.98 81.32
CA THR A 572 -30.22 64.98 82.40
C THR A 572 -30.21 65.58 83.80
N SER A 573 -29.62 66.77 83.99
CA SER A 573 -29.72 67.52 85.23
C SER A 573 -31.06 68.27 85.25
N SER A 574 -31.94 67.95 86.18
CA SER A 574 -33.34 68.40 86.31
C SER A 574 -33.59 69.91 86.49
N LYS A 575 -32.71 70.80 86.01
CA LYS A 575 -32.94 72.25 85.86
C LYS A 575 -33.71 72.55 84.57
N LEU A 576 -34.91 72.00 84.46
CA LEU A 576 -35.77 72.14 83.27
C LEU A 576 -36.78 73.29 83.46
N SER A 577 -36.29 74.53 83.51
CA SER A 577 -37.16 75.70 83.35
C SER A 577 -36.37 76.85 82.71
N SER A 578 -36.74 77.18 81.47
CA SER A 578 -36.25 78.32 80.69
C SER A 578 -34.81 78.23 80.19
N TYR A 579 -34.61 77.62 79.02
CA TYR A 579 -33.55 78.05 78.10
C TYR A 579 -34.05 78.23 76.67
N ASP A 580 -33.60 79.36 76.14
CA ASP A 580 -33.65 79.87 74.77
C ASP A 580 -32.78 78.98 73.87
N TRP A 581 -33.35 77.88 73.36
CA TRP A 581 -32.74 77.17 72.24
C TRP A 581 -32.76 78.14 71.05
N LYS A 582 -31.60 78.73 70.74
CA LYS A 582 -31.43 79.64 69.59
C LYS A 582 -31.86 79.02 68.25
N ASP A 583 -32.01 77.69 68.20
CA ASP A 583 -32.55 76.96 67.06
C ASP A 583 -33.98 76.46 67.40
N PRO A 584 -35.03 76.90 66.68
CA PRO A 584 -36.41 76.52 66.94
C PRO A 584 -36.67 75.01 66.73
N VAL A 585 -35.74 74.29 66.10
CA VAL A 585 -35.87 72.86 65.78
C VAL A 585 -34.92 72.03 66.67
N ASN A 586 -35.36 71.62 67.86
CA ASN A 586 -34.54 70.80 68.77
C ASN A 586 -34.60 69.29 68.42
N LEU A 587 -34.00 68.91 67.29
CA LEU A 587 -33.93 67.51 66.83
C LEU A 587 -33.13 66.62 67.80
N PHE A 588 -31.99 67.11 68.32
CA PHE A 588 -31.15 66.34 69.23
C PHE A 588 -31.87 66.00 70.54
N GLY A 589 -32.50 67.00 71.19
CA GLY A 589 -33.26 66.78 72.43
C GLY A 589 -34.46 65.85 72.23
N THR A 590 -35.12 65.95 71.08
CA THR A 590 -36.17 65.03 70.64
C THR A 590 -35.66 63.59 70.55
N ALA A 591 -34.52 63.38 69.87
CA ALA A 591 -33.90 62.07 69.74
C ALA A 591 -33.43 61.50 71.08
N MET A 592 -32.84 62.32 71.97
CA MET A 592 -32.40 61.88 73.29
C MET A 592 -33.57 61.45 74.19
N SER A 593 -34.70 62.17 74.12
CA SER A 593 -35.92 61.79 74.84
C SER A 593 -36.47 60.44 74.37
N CYS A 594 -36.40 60.16 73.07
CA CYS A 594 -36.77 58.86 72.51
C CYS A 594 -35.80 57.75 72.93
N LEU A 595 -34.50 57.99 72.80
CA LEU A 595 -33.46 57.02 73.18
C LEU A 595 -33.54 56.61 74.64
N MET A 596 -33.75 57.54 75.56
CA MET A 596 -33.83 57.21 76.98
C MET A 596 -35.06 56.36 77.32
N LYS A 597 -36.16 56.50 76.58
CA LYS A 597 -37.29 55.57 76.66
C LYS A 597 -36.82 54.16 76.28
N ASP A 598 -36.10 54.03 75.16
CA ASP A 598 -35.60 52.75 74.65
C ASP A 598 -34.53 52.11 75.58
N PHE A 599 -33.83 52.90 76.41
CA PHE A 599 -32.90 52.41 77.44
C PHE A 599 -33.58 51.89 78.72
N ASN A 600 -34.81 52.31 79.00
CA ASN A 600 -35.54 52.02 80.24
C ASN A 600 -36.50 50.81 80.12
N VAL A 601 -36.52 50.12 78.97
CA VAL A 601 -37.33 48.91 78.74
C VAL A 601 -36.58 47.65 79.23
N GLU A 602 -37.27 46.75 79.92
CA GLU A 602 -36.73 45.47 80.39
C GLU A 602 -36.33 44.51 79.24
N GLU A 603 -35.55 43.47 79.56
CA GLU A 603 -34.56 42.81 78.70
C GLU A 603 -35.03 42.12 77.39
N ASP A 604 -36.33 42.09 77.07
CA ASP A 604 -36.89 41.28 75.97
C ASP A 604 -37.04 42.00 74.61
N GLU A 605 -36.85 43.34 74.51
CA GLU A 605 -36.86 44.09 73.23
C GLU A 605 -35.45 44.58 72.80
N LYS A 606 -34.41 43.75 72.99
CA LYS A 606 -33.00 44.08 72.70
C LYS A 606 -32.64 44.34 71.23
N ASP A 607 -33.55 44.17 70.27
CA ASP A 607 -33.26 44.44 68.85
C ASP A 607 -33.30 45.95 68.51
N ASN A 608 -34.11 46.75 69.23
CA ASN A 608 -34.29 48.19 68.93
C ASN A 608 -33.03 49.05 69.22
N LEU A 609 -32.17 48.63 70.16
CA LEU A 609 -30.91 49.33 70.46
C LEU A 609 -29.80 49.08 69.42
N ARG A 610 -29.97 48.09 68.53
CA ARG A 610 -28.98 47.75 67.50
C ARG A 610 -29.03 48.68 66.28
N ASP A 611 -30.13 49.41 66.12
CA ASP A 611 -30.34 50.34 65.01
C ASP A 611 -29.65 51.67 65.24
N TYR A 612 -29.37 52.04 66.50
CA TYR A 612 -28.68 53.27 66.85
C TYR A 612 -27.15 53.12 66.76
N ASN A 613 -26.49 54.13 66.21
CA ASN A 613 -25.05 54.15 66.01
C ASN A 613 -24.49 55.55 66.32
N PHE A 614 -23.55 55.65 67.25
CA PHE A 614 -22.85 56.90 67.52
C PHE A 614 -21.68 57.11 66.56
N VAL A 615 -21.65 58.27 65.92
CA VAL A 615 -20.57 58.65 65.01
C VAL A 615 -19.98 59.98 65.47
N TYR A 616 -18.65 60.06 65.54
CA TYR A 616 -17.94 61.29 65.85
C TYR A 616 -16.71 61.42 64.95
N PHE A 617 -16.31 62.65 64.66
CA PHE A 617 -15.13 62.90 63.85
C PHE A 617 -13.88 63.01 64.72
N GLU A 618 -12.82 62.34 64.28
CA GLU A 618 -11.52 62.37 64.93
C GLU A 618 -10.99 63.80 65.08
N GLY A 619 -10.64 64.19 66.31
CA GLY A 619 -10.10 65.51 66.63
C GLY A 619 -11.15 66.60 66.89
N LEU A 620 -12.44 66.32 66.66
CA LEU A 620 -13.52 67.18 67.16
C LEU A 620 -13.98 66.73 68.55
N CYS A 621 -14.08 65.42 68.76
CA CYS A 621 -14.53 64.81 70.02
C CYS A 621 -13.79 63.51 70.31
N ASP A 622 -13.69 63.21 71.60
CA ASP A 622 -13.07 62.00 72.10
C ASP A 622 -14.08 60.99 72.61
N LYS A 623 -13.65 59.73 72.67
CA LYS A 623 -14.46 58.61 73.14
C LYS A 623 -14.99 58.80 74.57
N HIS A 624 -14.31 59.63 75.37
CA HIS A 624 -14.69 59.94 76.75
C HIS A 624 -15.85 60.95 76.83
N ASP A 625 -16.12 61.68 75.75
CA ASP A 625 -17.21 62.67 75.69
C ASP A 625 -18.60 62.01 75.57
N ILE A 626 -18.67 60.69 75.30
CA ILE A 626 -19.94 59.94 75.27
C ILE A 626 -20.28 59.45 76.69
N PRO A 627 -21.48 59.76 77.23
CA PRO A 627 -21.94 59.35 78.56
C PRO A 627 -21.78 57.85 78.83
N PRO A 628 -21.37 57.45 80.05
CA PRO A 628 -21.26 56.04 80.43
C PRO A 628 -22.54 55.24 80.20
N SER A 629 -23.71 55.86 80.43
CA SER A 629 -25.05 55.28 80.19
C SER A 629 -25.26 54.84 78.73
N MET A 630 -24.61 55.52 77.78
CA MET A 630 -24.79 55.33 76.34
C MET A 630 -23.74 54.43 75.70
N ARG A 631 -22.79 53.87 76.47
CA ARG A 631 -21.72 53.00 75.96
C ARG A 631 -22.20 51.65 75.43
N LYS A 632 -23.46 51.27 75.66
CA LYS A 632 -24.08 50.04 75.13
C LYS A 632 -24.33 50.12 73.62
N ILE A 633 -24.45 51.32 73.06
CA ILE A 633 -24.66 51.57 71.63
C ILE A 633 -23.31 51.52 70.88
N SER A 634 -23.34 51.09 69.62
CA SER A 634 -22.13 50.99 68.80
C SER A 634 -21.55 52.39 68.50
N ARG A 635 -20.22 52.50 68.36
CA ARG A 635 -19.53 53.78 68.20
C ARG A 635 -18.45 53.71 67.11
N PHE A 636 -18.36 54.76 66.30
CA PHE A 636 -17.41 54.84 65.20
C PHE A 636 -16.72 56.20 65.19
N CYS A 637 -15.39 56.16 65.25
CA CYS A 637 -14.54 57.33 65.05
C CYS A 637 -14.25 57.48 63.55
N LEU A 638 -14.82 58.49 62.89
CA LEU A 638 -14.51 58.76 61.49
C LEU A 638 -13.20 59.57 61.39
N PHE A 639 -12.20 59.16 60.59
CA PHE A 639 -12.24 58.12 59.53
C PHE A 639 -11.63 56.75 59.93
N LYS A 640 -11.14 56.59 61.17
CA LYS A 640 -10.50 55.36 61.67
C LYS A 640 -11.38 54.12 61.56
N ASP A 641 -12.64 54.24 61.94
CA ASP A 641 -13.62 53.15 62.00
C ASP A 641 -14.56 53.13 60.79
N LEU A 642 -14.25 53.85 59.70
CA LEU A 642 -15.10 53.92 58.51
C LEU A 642 -15.41 52.51 57.96
N TYR A 643 -14.42 51.61 57.93
CA TYR A 643 -14.61 50.21 57.53
C TYR A 643 -15.67 49.50 58.37
N ARG A 644 -15.65 49.72 59.69
CA ARG A 644 -16.54 49.07 60.63
C ARG A 644 -17.96 49.62 60.53
N LEU A 645 -18.09 50.92 60.29
CA LEU A 645 -19.37 51.57 60.00
C LEU A 645 -19.97 51.04 58.70
N VAL A 646 -19.20 50.98 57.61
CA VAL A 646 -19.65 50.46 56.31
C VAL A 646 -20.08 49.00 56.42
N ASN A 647 -19.33 48.17 57.14
CA ASN A 647 -19.68 46.75 57.32
C ASN A 647 -20.96 46.53 58.14
N ILE A 648 -21.31 47.48 59.02
CA ILE A 648 -22.56 47.42 59.79
C ILE A 648 -23.73 47.91 58.94
N LEU A 649 -23.55 49.01 58.21
CA LEU A 649 -24.53 49.51 57.25
C LEU A 649 -24.78 48.53 56.09
N GLN A 650 -23.83 47.65 55.76
CA GLN A 650 -23.97 46.61 54.72
C GLN A 650 -24.82 45.40 55.13
N GLY A 651 -25.25 45.32 56.40
CA GLY A 651 -26.03 44.20 56.93
C GLY A 651 -25.21 42.91 57.10
N ARG A 652 -25.55 42.11 58.12
CA ARG A 652 -24.86 40.84 58.46
C ARG A 652 -25.12 39.68 57.48
N THR A 653 -25.59 39.94 56.25
CA THR A 653 -25.96 38.91 55.28
C THR A 653 -24.79 38.38 54.43
N CYS A 654 -23.60 38.97 54.54
CA CYS A 654 -22.41 38.38 53.94
C CYS A 654 -21.75 37.44 54.95
N LEU A 655 -21.95 36.13 54.78
CA LEU A 655 -21.10 35.11 55.40
C LEU A 655 -19.64 35.56 55.30
N SER A 656 -18.93 35.52 56.44
CA SER A 656 -17.51 35.86 56.55
C SER A 656 -16.74 35.38 55.31
N PRO A 657 -16.16 36.28 54.50
CA PRO A 657 -15.47 35.85 53.30
C PRO A 657 -14.25 34.98 53.69
N PRO A 658 -13.94 33.92 52.91
CA PRO A 658 -12.78 33.07 53.17
C PRO A 658 -11.50 33.92 53.25
N CYS A 659 -10.55 33.49 54.10
CA CYS A 659 -9.35 34.25 54.47
C CYS A 659 -8.58 34.88 53.30
N LEU A 660 -8.65 34.30 52.10
CA LEU A 660 -8.01 34.77 50.87
C LEU A 660 -8.53 36.14 50.36
N ILE A 661 -9.76 36.54 50.72
CA ILE A 661 -10.37 37.79 50.20
C ILE A 661 -10.09 39.00 51.12
N LYS A 662 -9.56 38.78 52.34
CA LYS A 662 -9.22 39.88 53.27
C LYS A 662 -8.24 40.89 52.67
N ALA A 663 -7.29 40.43 51.84
CA ALA A 663 -6.33 41.30 51.16
C ALA A 663 -6.99 42.17 50.08
N ALA A 664 -7.88 41.60 49.26
CA ALA A 664 -8.63 42.32 48.23
C ALA A 664 -9.62 43.33 48.84
N ALA A 665 -10.31 42.96 49.93
CA ALA A 665 -11.19 43.88 50.67
C ALA A 665 -10.40 45.06 51.27
N LYS A 666 -9.21 44.80 51.84
CA LYS A 666 -8.31 45.84 52.35
C LYS A 666 -7.79 46.77 51.25
N TYR A 667 -7.52 46.25 50.05
CA TYR A 667 -7.11 47.03 48.89
C TYR A 667 -8.24 47.97 48.41
N LEU A 668 -9.47 47.46 48.27
CA LEU A 668 -10.61 48.27 47.84
C LEU A 668 -11.02 49.30 48.91
N MET A 669 -10.86 48.99 50.19
CA MET A 669 -11.07 49.95 51.28
C MET A 669 -10.05 51.10 51.28
N ARG A 670 -8.78 50.83 50.96
CA ARG A 670 -7.79 51.91 50.72
C ARG A 670 -8.19 52.81 49.55
N ARG A 671 -8.82 52.25 48.52
CA ARG A 671 -9.33 53.01 47.37
C ARG A 671 -10.54 53.87 47.75
N LEU A 672 -11.45 53.36 48.59
CA LEU A 672 -12.62 54.06 49.13
C LEU A 672 -12.24 55.26 50.00
N VAL A 673 -11.30 55.10 50.92
CA VAL A 673 -10.75 56.21 51.75
C VAL A 673 -10.07 57.28 50.87
N ARG A 674 -9.46 56.87 49.75
CA ARG A 674 -8.83 57.78 48.77
C ARG A 674 -9.81 58.38 47.76
N SER A 675 -11.09 58.03 47.80
CA SER A 675 -12.09 58.61 46.89
C SER A 675 -12.14 60.13 47.04
N GLU A 676 -12.46 60.82 45.94
CA GLU A 676 -12.49 62.28 45.90
C GLU A 676 -13.49 62.87 46.90
N LYS A 677 -14.66 62.24 47.04
CA LYS A 677 -15.68 62.63 48.02
C LYS A 677 -15.30 62.31 49.47
N SER A 678 -14.61 61.21 49.76
CA SER A 678 -14.02 60.92 51.09
C SER A 678 -13.00 61.99 51.49
N ARG A 679 -12.11 62.37 50.55
CA ARG A 679 -11.17 63.49 50.73
C ARG A 679 -11.90 64.82 50.89
N GLY A 680 -13.00 65.03 50.16
CA GLY A 680 -13.88 66.19 50.31
C GLY A 680 -14.44 66.30 51.72
N LEU A 681 -14.95 65.20 52.28
CA LEU A 681 -15.44 65.17 53.66
C LEU A 681 -14.31 65.41 54.67
N GLN A 682 -13.13 64.82 54.47
CA GLN A 682 -11.94 65.11 55.29
C GLN A 682 -11.58 66.59 55.30
N ARG A 683 -11.63 67.26 54.14
CA ARG A 683 -11.40 68.71 54.06
C ARG A 683 -12.43 69.50 54.87
N HIS A 684 -13.71 69.13 54.82
CA HIS A 684 -14.75 69.80 55.63
C HIS A 684 -14.52 69.61 57.14
N VAL A 685 -14.06 68.43 57.57
CA VAL A 685 -13.67 68.18 58.97
C VAL A 685 -12.49 69.06 59.38
N GLU A 686 -11.44 69.15 58.55
CA GLU A 686 -10.28 69.99 58.83
C GLU A 686 -10.61 71.50 58.80
N LEU A 687 -11.46 71.94 57.87
CA LEU A 687 -11.96 73.32 57.84
C LEU A 687 -12.75 73.67 59.10
N TYR A 688 -13.58 72.75 59.59
CA TYR A 688 -14.30 72.96 60.84
C TYR A 688 -13.36 72.99 62.05
N LYS A 689 -12.36 72.09 62.11
CA LYS A 689 -11.32 72.10 63.16
C LYS A 689 -10.57 73.43 63.23
N GLN A 690 -10.19 73.99 62.09
CA GLN A 690 -9.46 75.25 62.03
C GLN A 690 -10.28 76.46 62.50
N ARG A 691 -11.62 76.39 62.37
CA ARG A 691 -12.54 77.46 62.76
C ARG A 691 -13.08 77.32 64.18
N LEU A 692 -12.83 76.21 64.87
CA LEU A 692 -13.16 76.09 66.29
C LEU A 692 -12.36 77.14 67.06
N PRO A 693 -13.01 77.99 67.87
CA PRO A 693 -12.27 78.90 68.75
C PRO A 693 -11.38 78.03 69.65
N LYS A 694 -10.07 78.33 69.71
CA LYS A 694 -9.18 77.78 70.73
C LYS A 694 -9.69 78.23 72.10
N GLN A 695 -10.57 77.44 72.71
CA GLN A 695 -10.82 77.54 74.13
C GLN A 695 -9.60 76.89 74.81
N GLY A 696 -8.77 77.75 75.42
CA GLY A 696 -7.73 77.33 76.36
C GLY A 696 -8.33 76.77 77.64
#